data_AF-A0AAW0HRR7-F1
#
_entry.id   AF-A0AAW0HRR7-F1
#
_cell.length_a   1.000
_cell.length_b   1.000
_cell.length_c   1.000
_cell.angle_alpha   90.00
_cell.angle_beta   90.00
_cell.angle_gamma   90.00
#
_symmetry.space_group_name_H-M   'P 1'
#
loop_
_entity.id
_entity.type
_entity.pdbx_description
1 polymer ?
#
loop_
_entity_poly.entity_id
_entity_poly.type
_entity_poly.pdbx_seq_one_letter_code
_entity_poly.pdbx_strand_id
1 'polypeptide(L)'
;MSDRTQQRLTYFLEQMSKEELRNFQHQLLNQTTWPEASGTKVASGLVAQYGNHQAWNMALHIWKKMGMKQLINQAQQEKDLTLSSQKKPQLVILEGAAGIGKSTLARQVRKAWGEGQLYRDCFQHVFYFSCRELAQCKQLSLAELIEKYENVHKDLIEEILSHPKKLLFILDGIDEPAWVLQNPKFSRHWSQSQPVHTLLGSLLGKSLLPTASLLLTVRTTELHTLIPSLEQPRWVEVLGFSESGRKEYFYTYFAEEREAITAFTLVESNPVLLTLCLVPWVSWLVCTCLKQQMDQGEDLSLTSRTTTALCLKYLSQALPTQPLGPQLRGLCSLAAEGICRKKSLFSDKDLRKQKVPGSVISTFMNTGVLQKQPKSTNYSFAHQCLQEFFAAMSCVLSYEEEKDNCENFKTVEKLIEVYGRLDLVEAPAMRFLCGLLSDQAMDKMETIVTCWLPLERRWELLKRVLEEAHLQHSYSLGLLHCLYEIQDEDLLTQAMHNFQGTRVHVQTDMAQPGFQADVKQLVIQTDVELMVVTFCIKFCHQVKALQLDRGGQQGQALRVPRLILSRWTPITNASWQVFFSTLEFTGSLEELDLSGNPMSYSAVQSLCRMLRHAKCHLKTLWLVSCGITASSCEDLASMLSTNRSLTELDLQLNDLGEQGVRLLCEGLRNPACNLTILRLNSSSLNDQVMAELKALKAENPKLLIESTRKPRVKVSTPDLNKGETSAEPSPFKRRKQQTLQTLQTLQLEYASKIASLPVALLKLPHLLHSFPGNELTESLETEDGFWGSTGPVATEVVDRERNLYRVQFPMAGSYHWPSTGLRFVVTRAATIEIEFCAWSQFLGKTPLEQSHMVAGPLFDIKAEQGAVDAVYLPHFVALQGIQDTSKFQVAHFLKDGVVLETPAKVEPHCTVLKEPSFSTLGVMLKIIPVTRRFLPITSITLLYHQPHAEEHKFHLYLIPNDCTIRKAIDDEEMKFQFVRIHKPPPMGSLYVGSRYTVSGSGTMEITPKELELCYRSSTEAQLFSEIYVGSLQSGIRLEIKDKNADAVVWETVLKPGDLKPASNLVAAASTVARPSRHFVDQHREQLVARVTSVDPVLDRLHGQVLSEEQYEMVRAEATNQNKMRRLFSYSQSWDQASKSQFYQALKETHSYLILELWEVWARALGEWVS
;
A
#
# COMPACT_ATOMS: atom_id res chain seq x y z
N MET A 1 -4.80 -28.79 3.23
CA MET A 1 -3.48 -29.13 2.61
C MET A 1 -2.76 -30.35 3.25
N SER A 2 -3.34 -31.00 4.27
CA SER A 2 -2.71 -32.07 5.07
C SER A 2 -2.43 -33.37 4.30
N ASP A 3 -3.19 -33.67 3.24
CA ASP A 3 -3.17 -34.99 2.58
C ASP A 3 -1.97 -35.19 1.62
N ARG A 4 -1.43 -34.11 1.02
CA ARG A 4 -0.39 -34.23 -0.03
C ARG A 4 0.99 -34.68 0.48
N THR A 5 1.41 -34.29 1.68
CA THR A 5 2.76 -34.66 2.15
C THR A 5 2.80 -36.11 2.64
N GLN A 6 1.74 -36.58 3.28
CA GLN A 6 1.59 -37.99 3.65
C GLN A 6 1.49 -38.87 2.40
N GLN A 7 0.71 -38.46 1.39
CA GLN A 7 0.64 -39.18 0.11
C GLN A 7 1.99 -39.20 -0.62
N ARG A 8 2.75 -38.10 -0.59
CA ARG A 8 4.10 -38.05 -1.17
C ARG A 8 5.09 -38.93 -0.42
N LEU A 9 5.10 -38.90 0.92
CA LEU A 9 5.92 -39.79 1.72
C LEU A 9 5.55 -41.24 1.47
N THR A 10 4.25 -41.54 1.39
CA THR A 10 3.73 -42.87 1.05
C THR A 10 4.29 -43.33 -0.29
N TYR A 11 4.15 -42.51 -1.34
CA TYR A 11 4.66 -42.81 -2.68
C TYR A 11 6.16 -43.12 -2.69
N PHE A 12 6.98 -42.30 -2.03
CA PHE A 12 8.43 -42.51 -2.01
C PHE A 12 8.86 -43.69 -1.11
N LEU A 13 8.18 -43.91 0.01
CA LEU A 13 8.46 -45.04 0.91
C LEU A 13 7.95 -46.38 0.33
N GLU A 14 6.94 -46.37 -0.53
CA GLU A 14 6.46 -47.56 -1.25
C GLU A 14 7.37 -47.98 -2.41
N GLN A 15 8.21 -47.07 -2.91
CA GLN A 15 9.24 -47.42 -3.89
C GLN A 15 10.48 -48.09 -3.29
N MET A 16 10.60 -48.08 -1.96
CA MET A 16 11.70 -48.75 -1.26
C MET A 16 11.42 -50.26 -1.19
N SER A 17 12.44 -51.08 -1.41
CA SER A 17 12.37 -52.51 -1.13
C SER A 17 12.09 -52.75 0.36
N LYS A 18 11.57 -53.94 0.70
CA LYS A 18 11.28 -54.29 2.11
C LYS A 18 12.50 -54.16 3.02
N GLU A 19 13.70 -54.41 2.50
CA GLU A 19 14.96 -54.30 3.23
C GLU A 19 15.40 -52.84 3.41
N GLU A 20 15.25 -52.01 2.38
CA GLU A 20 15.50 -50.56 2.47
C GLU A 20 14.52 -49.89 3.43
N LEU A 21 13.23 -50.24 3.39
CA LEU A 21 12.22 -49.66 4.29
C LEU A 21 12.51 -50.04 5.75
N ARG A 22 12.97 -51.27 6.02
CA ARG A 22 13.42 -51.70 7.36
C ARG A 22 14.65 -50.90 7.82
N ASN A 23 15.61 -50.67 6.93
CA ASN A 23 16.79 -49.86 7.24
C ASN A 23 16.42 -48.39 7.49
N PHE A 24 15.48 -47.84 6.72
CA PHE A 24 14.91 -46.51 6.93
C PHE A 24 14.23 -46.39 8.30
N GLN A 25 13.43 -47.40 8.69
CA GLN A 25 12.83 -47.50 10.02
C GLN A 25 13.88 -47.62 11.14
N HIS A 26 14.97 -48.36 10.92
CA HIS A 26 16.05 -48.52 11.90
C HIS A 26 16.85 -47.22 12.13
N GLN A 27 16.90 -46.32 11.15
CA GLN A 27 17.54 -45.00 11.30
C GLN A 27 16.65 -43.96 12.01
N LEU A 28 15.36 -44.26 12.22
CA LEU A 28 14.47 -43.48 13.07
C LEU A 28 14.73 -43.85 14.55
N LEU A 29 15.33 -42.90 15.28
CA LEU A 29 15.82 -43.01 16.66
C LEU A 29 14.96 -43.89 17.62
N ASN A 30 15.47 -45.09 17.93
CA ASN A 30 15.51 -45.84 19.20
C ASN A 30 14.35 -45.94 20.21
N GLN A 31 13.15 -45.41 20.00
CA GLN A 31 12.02 -45.69 20.91
C GLN A 31 10.68 -45.73 20.19
N THR A 32 10.34 -46.89 19.62
CA THR A 32 8.99 -47.48 19.48
C THR A 32 9.06 -48.61 18.47
N THR A 33 8.46 -49.77 18.78
CA THR A 33 8.30 -50.86 17.82
C THR A 33 7.27 -50.46 16.76
N TRP A 34 7.74 -50.21 15.53
CA TRP A 34 6.86 -49.93 14.39
C TRP A 34 6.31 -51.25 13.83
N PRO A 35 5.00 -51.39 13.60
CA PRO A 35 4.44 -52.63 13.05
C PRO A 35 4.91 -52.85 11.60
N GLU A 36 5.13 -54.12 11.24
CA GLU A 36 5.68 -54.48 9.92
C GLU A 36 4.79 -54.05 8.73
N ALA A 37 5.50 -53.50 7.73
CA ALA A 37 5.23 -53.54 6.29
C ALA A 37 4.04 -52.75 5.70
N SER A 38 4.18 -51.43 5.56
CA SER A 38 3.89 -50.71 4.30
C SER A 38 4.48 -49.29 4.37
N GLY A 39 4.93 -48.74 3.23
CA GLY A 39 5.41 -47.36 3.15
C GLY A 39 4.36 -46.36 3.64
N THR A 40 3.07 -46.67 3.42
CA THR A 40 1.90 -45.92 3.90
C THR A 40 1.85 -45.80 5.42
N LYS A 41 2.04 -46.91 6.15
CA LYS A 41 2.00 -46.91 7.63
C LYS A 41 3.18 -46.14 8.24
N VAL A 42 4.34 -46.21 7.59
CA VAL A 42 5.53 -45.45 8.01
C VAL A 42 5.34 -43.96 7.73
N ALA A 43 4.81 -43.60 6.57
CA ALA A 43 4.46 -42.22 6.22
C ALA A 43 3.43 -41.62 7.18
N SER A 44 2.35 -42.36 7.48
CA SER A 44 1.30 -41.91 8.39
C SER A 44 1.84 -41.70 9.80
N GLY A 45 2.66 -42.63 10.31
CA GLY A 45 3.24 -42.47 11.65
C GLY A 45 4.26 -41.34 11.73
N LEU A 46 5.07 -41.13 10.68
CA LEU A 46 6.00 -39.99 10.63
C LEU A 46 5.29 -38.64 10.62
N VAL A 47 4.23 -38.51 9.81
CA VAL A 47 3.43 -37.29 9.74
C VAL A 47 2.66 -37.07 11.03
N ALA A 48 2.10 -38.12 11.64
CA ALA A 48 1.41 -38.03 12.93
C ALA A 48 2.35 -37.62 14.07
N GLN A 49 3.60 -38.10 14.08
CA GLN A 49 4.54 -37.85 15.17
C GLN A 49 5.31 -36.53 15.03
N TYR A 50 5.67 -36.12 13.82
CA TYR A 50 6.55 -34.97 13.60
C TYR A 50 5.92 -33.83 12.78
N GLY A 51 4.71 -34.02 12.24
CA GLY A 51 4.06 -33.07 11.34
C GLY A 51 4.69 -33.07 9.93
N ASN A 52 3.93 -32.57 8.95
CA ASN A 52 4.24 -32.70 7.52
C ASN A 52 5.66 -32.24 7.13
N HIS A 53 6.06 -31.04 7.55
CA HIS A 53 7.34 -30.45 7.12
C HIS A 53 8.55 -31.15 7.75
N GLN A 54 8.45 -31.53 9.03
CA GLN A 54 9.54 -32.18 9.74
C GLN A 54 9.66 -33.65 9.34
N ALA A 55 8.54 -34.35 9.12
CA ALA A 55 8.51 -35.71 8.57
C ALA A 55 9.23 -35.79 7.20
N TRP A 56 8.96 -34.84 6.30
CA TRP A 56 9.62 -34.77 4.99
C TRP A 56 11.13 -34.52 5.08
N ASN A 57 11.55 -33.58 5.93
CA ASN A 57 12.97 -33.26 6.11
C ASN A 57 13.73 -34.41 6.78
N MET A 58 13.10 -35.12 7.72
CA MET A 58 13.65 -36.33 8.31
C MET A 58 13.80 -37.44 7.26
N ALA A 59 12.78 -37.67 6.44
CA ALA A 59 12.85 -38.65 5.36
C ALA A 59 13.99 -38.34 4.37
N LEU A 60 14.11 -37.08 3.92
CA LEU A 60 15.22 -36.64 3.07
C LEU A 60 16.59 -36.84 3.73
N HIS A 61 16.71 -36.54 5.03
CA HIS A 61 17.96 -36.71 5.76
C HIS A 61 18.35 -38.20 5.88
N ILE A 62 17.37 -39.07 6.15
CA ILE A 62 17.58 -40.52 6.23
C ILE A 62 17.91 -41.10 4.85
N TRP A 63 17.18 -40.73 3.79
CA TRP A 63 17.53 -41.13 2.42
C TRP A 63 18.94 -40.70 2.02
N LYS A 64 19.39 -39.52 2.49
CA LYS A 64 20.76 -39.04 2.26
C LYS A 64 21.79 -39.89 3.01
N LYS A 65 21.51 -40.31 4.24
CA LYS A 65 22.36 -41.24 5.01
C LYS A 65 22.39 -42.64 4.41
N MET A 66 21.28 -43.10 3.83
CA MET A 66 21.17 -44.38 3.14
C MET A 66 21.78 -44.37 1.73
N GLY A 67 22.21 -43.22 1.20
CA GLY A 67 22.80 -43.11 -0.13
C GLY A 67 21.79 -43.19 -1.28
N MET A 68 20.49 -42.95 -1.04
CA MET A 68 19.39 -43.09 -2.00
C MET A 68 19.32 -41.90 -2.99
N LYS A 69 20.39 -41.69 -3.78
CA LYS A 69 20.55 -40.52 -4.66
C LYS A 69 19.40 -40.35 -5.67
N GLN A 70 18.88 -41.45 -6.22
CA GLN A 70 17.82 -41.42 -7.23
C GLN A 70 16.48 -40.94 -6.66
N LEU A 71 16.13 -41.41 -5.46
CA LEU A 71 14.92 -41.06 -4.71
C LEU A 71 14.96 -39.59 -4.25
N ILE A 72 16.14 -39.11 -3.82
CA ILE A 72 16.36 -37.69 -3.46
C ILE A 72 16.20 -36.77 -4.67
N ASN A 73 16.76 -37.15 -5.83
CA ASN A 73 16.65 -36.35 -7.04
C ASN A 73 15.20 -36.24 -7.53
N GLN A 74 14.43 -37.34 -7.46
CA GLN A 74 13.00 -37.33 -7.79
C GLN A 74 12.18 -36.48 -6.80
N ALA A 75 12.45 -36.60 -5.50
CA ALA A 75 11.79 -35.81 -4.46
C ALA A 75 12.09 -34.30 -4.58
N GLN A 76 13.28 -33.92 -5.09
CA GLN A 76 13.67 -32.54 -5.35
C GLN A 76 13.01 -31.98 -6.62
N GLN A 77 12.92 -32.76 -7.69
CA GLN A 77 12.22 -32.36 -8.92
C GLN A 77 10.71 -32.09 -8.71
N GLU A 78 10.04 -32.83 -7.82
CA GLU A 78 8.65 -32.56 -7.44
C GLU A 78 8.46 -31.25 -6.65
N LYS A 79 9.45 -30.87 -5.83
CA LYS A 79 9.38 -29.64 -5.00
C LYS A 79 9.28 -28.39 -5.88
N ASP A 80 9.91 -28.43 -7.06
CA ASP A 80 9.85 -27.36 -8.06
C ASP A 80 8.52 -27.28 -8.83
N LEU A 81 7.75 -28.38 -8.89
CA LEU A 81 6.44 -28.41 -9.53
C LEU A 81 5.34 -27.81 -8.62
N THR A 82 5.41 -28.02 -7.29
CA THR A 82 4.38 -27.51 -6.36
C THR A 82 4.44 -26.01 -6.05
N LEU A 83 5.55 -25.32 -6.33
CA LEU A 83 5.69 -23.85 -6.21
C LEU A 83 5.21 -23.09 -7.46
N SER A 84 4.72 -23.79 -8.49
CA SER A 84 4.39 -23.22 -9.80
C SER A 84 2.91 -22.91 -10.04
N SER A 85 2.02 -23.07 -9.05
CA SER A 85 0.60 -22.70 -9.21
C SER A 85 0.31 -21.20 -9.06
N GLN A 86 1.30 -20.37 -8.73
CA GLN A 86 1.26 -18.94 -9.05
C GLN A 86 1.78 -18.77 -10.48
N LYS A 87 0.96 -18.25 -11.42
CA LYS A 87 1.42 -17.85 -12.75
C LYS A 87 2.66 -16.95 -12.58
N LYS A 88 3.84 -17.42 -12.98
CA LYS A 88 5.06 -16.61 -12.94
C LYS A 88 4.83 -15.37 -13.84
N PRO A 89 5.13 -14.14 -13.38
CA PRO A 89 4.94 -12.96 -14.18
C PRO A 89 5.82 -13.05 -15.43
N GLN A 90 5.18 -13.03 -16.60
CA GLN A 90 5.85 -13.09 -17.91
C GLN A 90 6.29 -11.72 -18.41
N LEU A 91 6.12 -10.69 -17.58
CA LEU A 91 6.52 -9.31 -17.85
C LEU A 91 7.14 -8.73 -16.57
N VAL A 92 8.38 -8.26 -16.69
CA VAL A 92 9.11 -7.55 -15.64
C VAL A 92 9.44 -6.16 -16.16
N ILE A 93 9.17 -5.14 -15.35
CA ILE A 93 9.50 -3.75 -15.67
C ILE A 93 10.57 -3.29 -14.68
N LEU A 94 11.75 -2.98 -15.20
CA LEU A 94 12.86 -2.33 -14.49
C LEU A 94 12.68 -0.82 -14.60
N GLU A 95 12.24 -0.19 -13.53
CA GLU A 95 12.06 1.26 -13.44
C GLU A 95 13.17 1.94 -12.62
N GLY A 96 13.30 3.25 -12.76
CA GLY A 96 14.23 4.05 -11.96
C GLY A 96 14.64 5.36 -12.63
N ALA A 97 15.35 6.22 -11.89
CA ALA A 97 15.82 7.51 -12.38
C ALA A 97 16.79 7.42 -13.57
N ALA A 98 17.02 8.54 -14.26
CA ALA A 98 18.00 8.61 -15.34
C ALA A 98 19.42 8.31 -14.82
N GLY A 99 20.20 7.50 -15.54
CA GLY A 99 21.58 7.16 -15.15
C GLY A 99 21.72 6.15 -14.01
N ILE A 100 20.62 5.63 -13.45
CA ILE A 100 20.64 4.72 -12.29
C ILE A 100 21.16 3.29 -12.60
N GLY A 101 21.40 2.97 -13.88
CA GLY A 101 22.00 1.70 -14.29
C GLY A 101 21.06 0.65 -14.88
N LYS A 102 19.79 0.99 -15.20
CA LYS A 102 18.80 0.06 -15.78
C LYS A 102 19.31 -0.71 -17.00
N SER A 103 19.83 0.01 -18.01
CA SER A 103 20.38 -0.57 -19.24
C SER A 103 21.63 -1.42 -18.99
N THR A 104 22.44 -1.05 -17.99
CA THR A 104 23.59 -1.86 -17.57
C THR A 104 23.13 -3.16 -16.93
N LEU A 105 22.12 -3.11 -16.05
CA LEU A 105 21.53 -4.30 -15.45
C LEU A 105 20.92 -5.24 -16.51
N ALA A 106 20.20 -4.69 -17.48
CA ALA A 106 19.65 -5.45 -18.61
C ALA A 106 20.75 -6.18 -19.42
N ARG A 107 21.87 -5.49 -19.72
CA ARG A 107 23.03 -6.11 -20.39
C ARG A 107 23.72 -7.16 -19.52
N GLN A 108 23.84 -6.95 -18.22
CA GLN A 108 24.41 -7.93 -17.29
C GLN A 108 23.56 -9.20 -17.20
N VAL A 109 22.22 -9.08 -17.21
CA VAL A 109 21.32 -10.23 -17.30
C VAL A 109 21.60 -11.05 -18.57
N ARG A 110 21.75 -10.40 -19.73
CA ARG A 110 22.07 -11.08 -21.00
C ARG A 110 23.46 -11.73 -20.98
N LYS A 111 24.45 -11.07 -20.38
CA LYS A 111 25.83 -11.57 -20.25
C LYS A 111 25.89 -12.79 -19.34
N ALA A 112 25.35 -12.68 -18.12
CA ALA A 112 25.33 -13.75 -17.13
C ALA A 112 24.59 -15.00 -17.63
N TRP A 113 23.52 -14.82 -18.42
CA TRP A 113 22.87 -15.93 -19.10
C TRP A 113 23.78 -16.61 -20.13
N GLY A 114 24.47 -15.83 -20.97
CA GLY A 114 25.42 -16.36 -21.97
C GLY A 114 26.58 -17.14 -21.32
N GLU A 115 27.09 -16.65 -20.20
CA GLU A 115 28.13 -17.32 -19.39
C GLU A 115 27.60 -18.52 -18.61
N GLY A 116 26.28 -18.65 -18.49
CA GLY A 116 25.61 -19.76 -17.81
C GLY A 116 25.41 -19.64 -16.32
N GLN A 117 25.64 -18.44 -15.79
CA GLN A 117 25.51 -18.14 -14.37
C GLN A 117 24.05 -17.88 -13.97
N LEU A 118 23.19 -17.52 -14.94
CA LEU A 118 21.82 -17.09 -14.67
C LEU A 118 20.80 -17.72 -15.63
N TYR A 119 19.74 -18.31 -15.08
CA TYR A 119 18.53 -18.75 -15.81
C TYR A 119 18.71 -19.76 -16.96
N ARG A 120 19.81 -20.53 -17.02
CA ARG A 120 20.00 -21.57 -18.06
C ARG A 120 18.90 -22.63 -18.09
N ASP A 121 18.36 -23.00 -16.92
CA ASP A 121 17.29 -24.01 -16.83
C ASP A 121 15.92 -23.45 -17.27
N CYS A 122 15.78 -22.11 -17.23
CA CYS A 122 14.55 -21.40 -17.52
C CYS A 122 14.45 -20.98 -19.00
N PHE A 123 15.52 -20.44 -19.58
CA PHE A 123 15.51 -19.87 -20.93
C PHE A 123 16.58 -20.48 -21.84
N GLN A 124 16.15 -20.96 -23.01
CA GLN A 124 17.03 -21.46 -24.07
C GLN A 124 17.59 -20.33 -24.92
N HIS A 125 16.87 -19.21 -25.05
CA HIS A 125 17.33 -18.03 -25.79
C HIS A 125 16.93 -16.75 -25.04
N VAL A 126 17.87 -15.80 -25.00
CA VAL A 126 17.63 -14.45 -24.46
C VAL A 126 18.01 -13.42 -25.52
N PHE A 127 17.03 -12.68 -26.00
CA PHE A 127 17.21 -11.63 -26.99
C PHE A 127 17.28 -10.27 -26.31
N TYR A 128 18.27 -9.47 -26.68
CA TYR A 128 18.43 -8.10 -26.18
C TYR A 128 18.26 -7.11 -27.33
N PHE A 129 17.32 -6.19 -27.18
CA PHE A 129 17.02 -5.17 -28.18
C PHE A 129 17.06 -3.77 -27.60
N SER A 130 17.77 -2.89 -28.31
CA SER A 130 17.88 -1.47 -28.02
C SER A 130 16.73 -0.72 -28.69
N CYS A 131 15.78 -0.19 -27.92
CA CYS A 131 14.59 0.48 -28.47
C CYS A 131 14.96 1.71 -29.32
N ARG A 132 16.04 2.42 -28.99
CA ARG A 132 16.58 3.52 -29.81
C ARG A 132 17.06 3.06 -31.19
N GLU A 133 17.67 1.88 -31.31
CA GLU A 133 18.09 1.33 -32.60
C GLU A 133 16.90 0.83 -33.41
N LEU A 134 15.94 0.19 -32.73
CA LEU A 134 14.70 -0.28 -33.35
C LEU A 134 13.89 0.87 -33.96
N ALA A 135 13.89 2.05 -33.35
CA ALA A 135 13.20 3.23 -33.86
C ALA A 135 13.71 3.70 -35.24
N GLN A 136 14.90 3.28 -35.67
CA GLN A 136 15.42 3.60 -37.01
C GLN A 136 14.81 2.74 -38.11
N CYS A 137 14.24 1.58 -37.75
CA CYS A 137 13.68 0.65 -38.71
C CYS A 137 12.22 1.04 -39.00
N LYS A 138 11.88 1.25 -40.28
CA LYS A 138 10.50 1.60 -40.67
C LYS A 138 9.55 0.41 -40.53
N GLN A 139 9.97 -0.75 -41.03
CA GLN A 139 9.24 -2.01 -40.96
C GLN A 139 10.22 -3.16 -40.73
N LEU A 140 9.78 -4.15 -39.96
CA LEU A 140 10.55 -5.34 -39.60
C LEU A 140 9.58 -6.46 -39.16
N SER A 141 9.91 -7.70 -39.47
CA SER A 141 9.28 -8.89 -38.88
C SER A 141 10.07 -9.36 -37.64
N LEU A 142 9.47 -10.24 -36.82
CA LEU A 142 10.18 -10.82 -35.67
C LEU A 142 11.33 -11.72 -36.13
N ALA A 143 11.16 -12.45 -37.23
CA ALA A 143 12.23 -13.27 -37.81
C ALA A 143 13.43 -12.42 -38.26
N GLU A 144 13.19 -11.35 -39.02
CA GLU A 144 14.25 -10.43 -39.45
C GLU A 144 14.93 -9.75 -38.25
N LEU A 145 14.19 -9.50 -37.17
CA LEU A 145 14.74 -8.94 -35.94
C LEU A 145 15.72 -9.92 -35.26
N ILE A 146 15.36 -11.20 -35.14
CA ILE A 146 16.22 -12.23 -34.55
C ILE A 146 17.44 -12.50 -35.45
N GLU A 147 17.22 -12.62 -36.75
CA GLU A 147 18.27 -12.85 -37.76
C GLU A 147 19.35 -11.74 -37.72
N LYS A 148 18.92 -10.48 -37.69
CA LYS A 148 19.82 -9.30 -37.70
C LYS A 148 20.71 -9.19 -36.45
N TYR A 149 20.27 -9.74 -35.30
CA TYR A 149 20.99 -9.59 -34.04
C TYR A 149 21.85 -10.80 -33.66
N GLU A 150 21.47 -12.03 -34.03
CA GLU A 150 22.22 -13.24 -33.68
C GLU A 150 22.91 -13.98 -34.87
N ASN A 151 22.81 -13.48 -36.11
CA ASN A 151 23.34 -14.17 -37.30
C ASN A 151 22.83 -15.63 -37.41
N VAL A 152 21.57 -15.88 -37.04
CA VAL A 152 20.95 -17.21 -37.03
C VAL A 152 20.28 -17.48 -38.38
N HIS A 153 20.53 -18.65 -38.98
CA HIS A 153 19.88 -19.07 -40.22
C HIS A 153 18.36 -19.22 -40.04
N LYS A 154 17.61 -18.84 -41.08
CA LYS A 154 16.14 -18.79 -41.08
C LYS A 154 15.45 -20.08 -40.62
N ASP A 155 16.05 -21.23 -40.89
CA ASP A 155 15.51 -22.56 -40.52
C ASP A 155 15.53 -22.81 -39.01
N LEU A 156 16.51 -22.24 -38.27
CA LEU A 156 16.57 -22.32 -36.81
C LEU A 156 15.58 -21.38 -36.13
N ILE A 157 15.16 -20.30 -36.80
CA ILE A 157 14.23 -19.32 -36.20
C ILE A 157 12.86 -19.95 -35.97
N GLU A 158 12.40 -20.81 -36.88
CA GLU A 158 11.13 -21.52 -36.72
C GLU A 158 11.16 -22.47 -35.51
N GLU A 159 12.27 -23.21 -35.34
CA GLU A 159 12.50 -24.09 -34.18
C GLU A 159 12.53 -23.30 -32.86
N ILE A 160 13.26 -22.18 -32.82
CA ILE A 160 13.37 -21.31 -31.64
C ILE A 160 11.99 -20.77 -31.24
N LEU A 161 11.24 -20.26 -32.22
CA LEU A 161 9.93 -19.65 -31.99
C LEU A 161 8.84 -20.67 -31.64
N SER A 162 9.05 -21.96 -31.93
CA SER A 162 8.13 -23.03 -31.54
C SER A 162 8.06 -23.27 -30.02
N HIS A 163 9.04 -22.77 -29.26
CA HIS A 163 9.13 -22.92 -27.80
C HIS A 163 9.07 -21.58 -27.03
N PRO A 164 8.00 -20.78 -27.16
CA PRO A 164 7.94 -19.41 -26.63
C PRO A 164 8.16 -19.30 -25.12
N LYS A 165 7.78 -20.32 -24.33
CA LYS A 165 8.02 -20.36 -22.87
C LYS A 165 9.49 -20.33 -22.46
N LYS A 166 10.40 -20.71 -23.36
CA LYS A 166 11.85 -20.76 -23.16
C LYS A 166 12.56 -19.51 -23.69
N LEU A 167 11.81 -18.50 -24.13
CA LEU A 167 12.34 -17.25 -24.67
C LEU A 167 12.19 -16.10 -23.67
N LEU A 168 13.24 -15.29 -23.57
CA LEU A 168 13.22 -14.01 -22.87
C LEU A 168 13.60 -12.89 -23.84
N PHE A 169 12.77 -11.86 -23.92
CA PHE A 169 13.02 -10.64 -24.69
C PHE A 169 13.29 -9.48 -23.73
N ILE A 170 14.47 -8.87 -23.87
CA ILE A 170 14.88 -7.67 -23.13
C ILE A 170 14.73 -6.47 -24.06
N LEU A 171 13.84 -5.54 -23.72
CA LEU A 171 13.64 -4.28 -24.44
C LEU A 171 14.20 -3.14 -23.59
N ASP A 172 15.32 -2.58 -24.04
CA ASP A 172 16.05 -1.55 -23.30
C ASP A 172 15.74 -0.14 -23.83
N GLY A 173 15.24 0.73 -22.95
CA GLY A 173 14.95 2.14 -23.21
C GLY A 173 13.63 2.34 -23.94
N ILE A 174 12.56 1.68 -23.51
CA ILE A 174 11.26 1.75 -24.19
C ILE A 174 10.69 3.18 -24.21
N ASP A 175 11.09 4.03 -23.26
CA ASP A 175 10.70 5.44 -23.15
C ASP A 175 11.46 6.39 -24.10
N GLU A 176 12.57 5.96 -24.70
CA GLU A 176 13.40 6.88 -25.49
C GLU A 176 12.74 7.35 -26.80
N PRO A 177 12.09 6.47 -27.58
CA PRO A 177 11.42 6.86 -28.83
C PRO A 177 9.94 7.22 -28.62
N ALA A 178 9.41 8.13 -29.44
CA ALA A 178 7.98 8.44 -29.47
C ALA A 178 7.18 7.31 -30.13
N TRP A 179 6.76 6.32 -29.35
CA TRP A 179 5.92 5.23 -29.83
C TRP A 179 4.43 5.59 -29.79
N VAL A 180 3.66 5.07 -30.75
CA VAL A 180 2.20 4.96 -30.65
C VAL A 180 1.87 3.47 -30.59
N LEU A 181 1.78 2.92 -29.37
CA LEU A 181 1.59 1.47 -29.15
C LEU A 181 0.09 1.04 -29.13
N GLN A 182 -0.84 1.93 -29.50
CA GLN A 182 -2.28 1.65 -29.50
C GLN A 182 -2.81 1.45 -30.93
N ASN A 183 -3.25 0.23 -31.28
CA ASN A 183 -4.16 -0.05 -32.41
C ASN A 183 -4.69 -1.51 -32.42
N PRO A 184 -5.92 -1.80 -32.92
CA PRO A 184 -6.62 -3.09 -32.72
C PRO A 184 -6.30 -4.22 -33.71
N LYS A 185 -5.33 -4.06 -34.63
CA LYS A 185 -4.95 -5.09 -35.62
C LYS A 185 -3.53 -5.59 -35.38
N PHE A 186 -3.30 -6.28 -34.26
CA PHE A 186 -2.03 -6.93 -34.00
C PHE A 186 -1.83 -8.12 -34.94
N SER A 187 -0.69 -8.19 -35.61
CA SER A 187 -0.32 -9.34 -36.44
C SER A 187 -0.03 -10.54 -35.54
N ARG A 188 -0.55 -11.71 -35.95
CA ARG A 188 -0.37 -12.98 -35.21
C ARG A 188 0.83 -13.79 -35.70
N HIS A 189 1.49 -13.39 -36.80
CA HIS A 189 2.52 -14.21 -37.44
C HIS A 189 3.91 -13.56 -37.40
N TRP A 190 4.89 -14.30 -36.87
CA TRP A 190 6.26 -13.82 -36.60
C TRP A 190 7.07 -13.47 -37.87
N SER A 191 6.70 -14.03 -39.03
CA SER A 191 7.35 -13.77 -40.32
C SER A 191 6.79 -12.57 -41.09
N GLN A 192 5.68 -11.96 -40.63
CA GLN A 192 5.08 -10.84 -41.32
C GLN A 192 5.83 -9.53 -41.00
N SER A 193 6.33 -8.86 -42.04
CA SER A 193 6.94 -7.54 -41.90
C SER A 193 5.87 -6.49 -41.59
N GLN A 194 6.11 -5.67 -40.57
CA GLN A 194 5.15 -4.69 -40.06
C GLN A 194 5.88 -3.47 -39.47
N PRO A 195 5.20 -2.33 -39.25
CA PRO A 195 5.81 -1.20 -38.56
C PRO A 195 6.33 -1.60 -37.18
N VAL A 196 7.52 -1.12 -36.81
CA VAL A 196 8.21 -1.56 -35.58
C VAL A 196 7.39 -1.29 -34.32
N HIS A 197 6.68 -0.17 -34.25
CA HIS A 197 5.78 0.13 -33.12
C HIS A 197 4.63 -0.89 -33.02
N THR A 198 4.12 -1.39 -34.15
CA THR A 198 3.10 -2.46 -34.18
C THR A 198 3.68 -3.80 -33.74
N LEU A 199 4.91 -4.13 -34.16
CA LEU A 199 5.61 -5.34 -33.72
C LEU A 199 5.84 -5.34 -32.20
N LEU A 200 6.37 -4.24 -31.67
CA LEU A 200 6.60 -4.06 -30.23
C LEU A 200 5.27 -4.08 -29.46
N GLY A 201 4.25 -3.37 -29.94
CA GLY A 201 2.91 -3.42 -29.36
C GLY A 201 2.33 -4.84 -29.35
N SER A 202 2.55 -5.63 -30.40
CA SER A 202 2.08 -7.01 -30.50
C SER A 202 2.77 -7.93 -29.49
N LEU A 203 4.08 -7.76 -29.30
CA LEU A 203 4.90 -8.52 -28.34
C LEU A 203 4.55 -8.14 -26.89
N LEU A 204 4.44 -6.85 -26.61
CA LEU A 204 4.07 -6.28 -25.31
C LEU A 204 2.65 -6.65 -24.89
N GLY A 205 1.69 -6.53 -25.81
CA GLY A 205 0.31 -6.95 -25.64
C GLY A 205 0.09 -8.46 -25.73
N LYS A 206 1.17 -9.26 -25.74
CA LYS A 206 1.16 -10.74 -25.76
C LYS A 206 0.36 -11.39 -26.89
N SER A 207 -0.03 -10.63 -27.92
CA SER A 207 -0.66 -11.17 -29.13
C SER A 207 0.33 -11.96 -30.01
N LEU A 208 1.61 -11.58 -29.95
CA LEU A 208 2.74 -12.28 -30.55
C LEU A 208 3.54 -12.95 -29.42
N LEU A 209 3.73 -14.28 -29.50
CA LEU A 209 4.41 -15.11 -28.49
C LEU A 209 3.84 -14.94 -27.06
N PRO A 210 2.58 -15.31 -26.81
CA PRO A 210 1.86 -15.02 -25.55
C PRO A 210 2.57 -15.53 -24.30
N THR A 211 3.30 -16.64 -24.38
CA THR A 211 3.96 -17.25 -23.23
C THR A 211 5.43 -16.87 -23.07
N ALA A 212 5.98 -16.01 -23.94
CA ALA A 212 7.35 -15.55 -23.83
C ALA A 212 7.53 -14.57 -22.67
N SER A 213 8.71 -14.56 -22.07
CA SER A 213 9.03 -13.62 -20.99
C SER A 213 9.57 -12.31 -21.55
N LEU A 214 9.19 -11.20 -20.92
CA LEU A 214 9.60 -9.85 -21.29
C LEU A 214 10.25 -9.15 -20.10
N LEU A 215 11.35 -8.45 -20.35
CA LEU A 215 11.98 -7.54 -19.41
C LEU A 215 12.13 -6.17 -20.08
N LEU A 216 11.51 -5.15 -19.51
CA LEU A 216 11.54 -3.78 -20.02
C LEU A 216 12.38 -2.89 -19.12
N THR A 217 13.12 -1.94 -19.67
CA THR A 217 13.69 -0.84 -18.90
C THR A 217 12.95 0.46 -19.23
N VAL A 218 12.54 1.21 -18.19
CA VAL A 218 11.78 2.45 -18.33
C VAL A 218 12.21 3.48 -17.29
N ARG A 219 12.12 4.77 -17.60
CA ARG A 219 12.32 5.86 -16.62
C ARG A 219 11.07 6.13 -15.79
N THR A 220 11.28 6.53 -14.54
CA THR A 220 10.18 6.87 -13.61
C THR A 220 9.28 8.00 -14.12
N THR A 221 9.84 9.00 -14.82
CA THR A 221 9.10 10.15 -15.34
C THR A 221 8.14 9.79 -16.48
N GLU A 222 8.46 8.78 -17.30
CA GLU A 222 7.70 8.41 -18.50
C GLU A 222 6.80 7.19 -18.28
N LEU A 223 6.76 6.66 -17.04
CA LEU A 223 5.99 5.48 -16.65
C LEU A 223 4.52 5.57 -17.10
N HIS A 224 3.88 6.72 -16.89
CA HIS A 224 2.46 6.92 -17.13
C HIS A 224 2.05 6.77 -18.61
N THR A 225 2.99 6.93 -19.56
CA THR A 225 2.73 6.86 -21.01
C THR A 225 2.63 5.43 -21.55
N LEU A 226 3.28 4.45 -20.90
CA LEU A 226 3.41 3.06 -21.36
C LEU A 226 2.50 2.07 -20.63
N ILE A 227 2.01 2.45 -19.44
CA ILE A 227 1.28 1.60 -18.49
C ILE A 227 -0.12 1.10 -18.93
N PRO A 228 -0.96 1.85 -19.68
CA PRO A 228 -2.39 1.50 -19.82
C PRO A 228 -2.66 0.35 -20.81
N SER A 229 -1.76 -0.62 -20.98
CA SER A 229 -1.95 -1.74 -21.93
C SER A 229 -1.30 -3.07 -21.55
N LEU A 230 -0.58 -3.18 -20.43
CA LEU A 230 0.21 -4.37 -20.09
C LEU A 230 -0.43 -5.21 -18.98
N GLU A 231 -0.77 -6.48 -19.28
CA GLU A 231 -1.33 -7.43 -18.30
C GLU A 231 -0.27 -7.89 -17.29
N GLN A 232 -0.54 -7.70 -15.99
CA GLN A 232 0.20 -8.23 -14.83
C GLN A 232 1.74 -8.06 -14.83
N PRO A 233 2.30 -6.83 -15.02
CA PRO A 233 3.73 -6.61 -14.88
C PRO A 233 4.21 -6.77 -13.43
N ARG A 234 5.40 -7.37 -13.26
CA ARG A 234 6.16 -7.28 -12.00
C ARG A 234 7.08 -6.07 -12.04
N TRP A 235 6.86 -5.17 -11.10
CA TRP A 235 7.65 -3.94 -10.94
C TRP A 235 8.92 -4.20 -10.14
N VAL A 236 10.03 -3.67 -10.63
CA VAL A 236 11.33 -3.71 -9.97
C VAL A 236 11.98 -2.35 -10.15
N GLU A 237 12.12 -1.62 -9.05
CA GLU A 237 12.84 -0.35 -9.05
C GLU A 237 14.35 -0.59 -8.90
N VAL A 238 15.14 0.10 -9.72
CA VAL A 238 16.60 0.12 -9.65
C VAL A 238 17.04 1.33 -8.84
N LEU A 239 17.63 1.07 -7.67
CA LEU A 239 17.98 2.10 -6.67
C LEU A 239 19.43 2.61 -6.77
N GLY A 240 20.23 2.11 -7.72
CA GLY A 240 21.63 2.50 -7.88
C GLY A 240 22.61 1.63 -7.09
N PHE A 241 23.80 2.17 -6.81
CA PHE A 241 24.85 1.43 -6.11
C PHE A 241 24.63 1.36 -4.59
N SER A 242 24.95 0.21 -4.01
CA SER A 242 25.17 0.08 -2.57
C SER A 242 26.45 0.78 -2.13
N GLU A 243 26.66 0.97 -0.82
CA GLU A 243 27.94 1.46 -0.28
C GLU A 243 29.14 0.61 -0.75
N SER A 244 29.03 -0.72 -0.68
CA SER A 244 30.08 -1.62 -1.17
C SER A 244 30.26 -1.58 -2.69
N GLY A 245 29.15 -1.53 -3.45
CA GLY A 245 29.19 -1.49 -4.91
C GLY A 245 29.81 -0.20 -5.46
N ARG A 246 29.60 0.94 -4.79
CA ARG A 246 30.29 2.20 -5.12
C ARG A 246 31.80 2.05 -4.98
N LYS A 247 32.26 1.50 -3.85
CA LYS A 247 33.68 1.26 -3.61
C LYS A 247 34.26 0.33 -4.68
N GLU A 248 33.62 -0.81 -4.92
CA GLU A 248 34.05 -1.76 -5.96
C GLU A 248 34.14 -1.12 -7.34
N TYR A 249 33.18 -0.27 -7.70
CA TYR A 249 33.21 0.46 -8.96
C TYR A 249 34.46 1.35 -9.08
N PHE A 250 34.83 2.11 -8.04
CA PHE A 250 36.04 2.93 -8.06
C PHE A 250 37.30 2.08 -8.24
N TYR A 251 37.42 0.97 -7.51
CA TYR A 251 38.57 0.06 -7.62
C TYR A 251 38.65 -0.65 -8.98
N THR A 252 37.51 -0.84 -9.66
CA THR A 252 37.47 -1.43 -11.01
C THR A 252 37.72 -0.38 -12.10
N TYR A 253 37.37 0.89 -11.85
CA TYR A 253 37.49 1.96 -12.83
C TYR A 253 38.93 2.43 -13.03
N PHE A 254 39.67 2.63 -11.94
CA PHE A 254 41.07 3.04 -11.99
C PHE A 254 41.96 1.81 -12.20
N ALA A 255 42.98 1.95 -13.06
CA ALA A 255 43.92 0.87 -13.33
C ALA A 255 44.87 0.64 -12.15
N GLU A 256 45.31 1.73 -11.51
CA GLU A 256 46.21 1.71 -10.37
C GLU A 256 45.42 1.76 -9.05
N GLU A 257 45.70 0.84 -8.14
CA GLU A 257 45.02 0.76 -6.84
C GLU A 257 45.21 2.04 -6.01
N ARG A 258 46.38 2.69 -6.11
CA ARG A 258 46.65 3.96 -5.42
C ARG A 258 45.77 5.11 -5.91
N GLU A 259 45.50 5.18 -7.22
CA GLU A 259 44.57 6.17 -7.79
C GLU A 259 43.15 5.90 -7.29
N ALA A 260 42.72 4.64 -7.28
CA ALA A 260 41.41 4.24 -6.76
C ALA A 260 41.22 4.62 -5.29
N ILE A 261 42.22 4.32 -4.44
CA ILE A 261 42.20 4.67 -3.01
C ILE A 261 42.12 6.19 -2.85
N THR A 262 42.95 6.94 -3.57
CA THR A 262 43.00 8.41 -3.47
C THR A 262 41.68 9.03 -3.92
N ALA A 263 41.15 8.62 -5.07
CA ALA A 263 39.87 9.09 -5.60
C ALA A 263 38.71 8.76 -4.66
N PHE A 264 38.63 7.52 -4.17
CA PHE A 264 37.55 7.11 -3.28
C PHE A 264 37.62 7.81 -1.93
N THR A 265 38.82 7.99 -1.36
CA THR A 265 39.02 8.71 -0.09
C THR A 265 38.56 10.17 -0.20
N LEU A 266 38.85 10.84 -1.33
CA LEU A 266 38.35 12.18 -1.59
C LEU A 266 36.81 12.20 -1.61
N VAL A 267 36.18 11.27 -2.32
CA VAL A 267 34.72 11.18 -2.41
C VAL A 267 34.09 10.84 -1.05
N GLU A 268 34.70 9.93 -0.30
CA GLU A 268 34.25 9.53 1.04
C GLU A 268 34.33 10.70 2.04
N SER A 269 35.32 11.57 1.90
CA SER A 269 35.44 12.80 2.70
C SER A 269 34.35 13.85 2.41
N ASN A 270 33.60 13.71 1.31
CA ASN A 270 32.54 14.62 0.89
C ASN A 270 31.18 13.87 0.85
N PRO A 271 30.38 13.92 1.92
CA PRO A 271 29.12 13.17 2.03
C PRO A 271 28.07 13.51 0.94
N VAL A 272 28.06 14.75 0.43
CA VAL A 272 27.18 15.16 -0.68
C VAL A 272 27.60 14.45 -1.96
N LEU A 273 28.89 14.51 -2.29
CA LEU A 273 29.43 13.85 -3.49
C LEU A 273 29.29 12.32 -3.41
N LEU A 274 29.54 11.74 -2.23
CA LEU A 274 29.33 10.32 -1.97
C LEU A 274 27.85 9.95 -2.20
N THR A 275 26.91 10.74 -1.69
CA THR A 275 25.46 10.55 -1.88
C THR A 275 25.08 10.62 -3.36
N LEU A 276 25.58 11.61 -4.11
CA LEU A 276 25.37 11.71 -5.56
C LEU A 276 25.93 10.48 -6.31
N CYS A 277 27.07 9.95 -5.88
CA CYS A 277 27.69 8.74 -6.44
C CYS A 277 26.88 7.45 -6.20
N LEU A 278 25.71 7.50 -5.54
CA LEU A 278 24.75 6.40 -5.58
C LEU A 278 24.25 6.15 -7.01
N VAL A 279 24.16 7.20 -7.83
CA VAL A 279 23.78 7.10 -9.23
C VAL A 279 25.02 6.69 -10.05
N PRO A 280 25.06 5.50 -10.70
CA PRO A 280 26.24 5.02 -11.41
C PRO A 280 26.79 5.96 -12.48
N TRP A 281 25.91 6.67 -13.20
CA TRP A 281 26.34 7.67 -14.16
C TRP A 281 27.09 8.84 -13.52
N VAL A 282 26.71 9.23 -12.30
CA VAL A 282 27.43 10.27 -11.55
C VAL A 282 28.75 9.74 -11.01
N SER A 283 28.82 8.47 -10.55
CA SER A 283 30.09 7.84 -10.19
C SER A 283 31.06 7.84 -11.37
N TRP A 284 30.57 7.54 -12.58
CA TRP A 284 31.37 7.62 -13.81
C TRP A 284 31.87 9.04 -14.08
N LEU A 285 31.02 10.06 -13.97
CA LEU A 285 31.43 11.47 -14.13
C LEU A 285 32.52 11.86 -13.14
N VAL A 286 32.33 11.51 -11.86
CA VAL A 286 33.30 11.81 -10.78
C VAL A 286 34.62 11.12 -11.03
N CYS A 287 34.63 9.82 -11.33
CA CYS A 287 35.86 9.10 -11.63
C CYS A 287 36.56 9.67 -12.88
N THR A 288 35.80 10.07 -13.91
CA THR A 288 36.35 10.68 -15.13
C THR A 288 37.03 12.01 -14.83
N CYS A 289 36.36 12.91 -14.10
CA CYS A 289 36.92 14.19 -13.67
C CYS A 289 38.19 14.00 -12.84
N LEU A 290 38.16 13.10 -11.84
CA LEU A 290 39.30 12.85 -10.97
C LEU A 290 40.47 12.25 -11.74
N LYS A 291 40.20 11.30 -12.64
CA LYS A 291 41.23 10.72 -13.51
C LYS A 291 41.91 11.79 -14.35
N GLN A 292 41.14 12.71 -14.95
CA GLN A 292 41.70 13.81 -15.73
C GLN A 292 42.57 14.74 -14.89
N GLN A 293 42.18 15.04 -13.64
CA GLN A 293 43.02 15.83 -12.72
C GLN A 293 44.33 15.12 -12.38
N MET A 294 44.26 13.80 -12.12
CA MET A 294 45.44 12.97 -11.86
C MET A 294 46.38 12.95 -13.08
N ASP A 295 45.84 12.72 -14.27
CA ASP A 295 46.59 12.67 -15.52
C ASP A 295 47.25 14.03 -15.85
N GLN A 296 46.63 15.14 -15.43
CA GLN A 296 47.13 16.51 -15.61
C GLN A 296 48.07 16.97 -14.48
N GLY A 297 48.23 16.17 -13.41
CA GLY A 297 49.02 16.53 -12.23
C GLY A 297 48.41 17.68 -11.40
N GLU A 298 47.09 17.89 -11.50
CA GLU A 298 46.35 18.90 -10.74
C GLU A 298 46.01 18.42 -9.32
N ASP A 299 45.77 19.37 -8.41
CA ASP A 299 45.25 19.07 -7.08
C ASP A 299 43.80 18.55 -7.15
N LEU A 300 43.59 17.38 -6.53
CA LEU A 300 42.29 16.71 -6.42
C LEU A 300 41.36 17.51 -5.51
N SER A 301 40.47 18.29 -6.13
CA SER A 301 39.67 19.32 -5.44
C SER A 301 38.21 19.36 -5.91
N LEU A 302 37.60 18.18 -6.09
CA LEU A 302 36.21 18.10 -6.54
C LEU A 302 35.22 18.42 -5.39
N THR A 303 34.73 19.66 -5.38
CA THR A 303 33.80 20.18 -4.35
C THR A 303 32.36 20.36 -4.85
N SER A 304 32.08 19.90 -6.07
CA SER A 304 30.76 20.04 -6.72
C SER A 304 29.64 19.46 -5.86
N ARG A 305 28.59 20.27 -5.64
CA ARG A 305 27.44 19.89 -4.83
C ARG A 305 26.24 19.40 -5.65
N THR A 306 26.18 19.73 -6.93
CA THR A 306 25.04 19.41 -7.79
C THR A 306 25.46 18.60 -9.01
N THR A 307 24.49 17.96 -9.66
CA THR A 307 24.77 17.16 -10.86
C THR A 307 25.16 18.07 -12.03
N THR A 308 24.53 19.25 -12.13
CA THR A 308 24.87 20.24 -13.16
C THR A 308 26.28 20.78 -12.99
N ALA A 309 26.70 21.07 -11.75
CA ALA A 309 28.07 21.54 -11.47
C ALA A 309 29.12 20.49 -11.84
N LEU A 310 28.83 19.20 -11.63
CA LEU A 310 29.67 18.09 -12.07
C LEU A 310 29.75 18.00 -13.60
N CYS A 311 28.62 18.16 -14.30
CA CYS A 311 28.59 18.17 -15.76
C CYS A 311 29.40 19.33 -16.35
N LEU A 312 29.29 20.53 -15.76
CA LEU A 312 30.10 21.69 -16.15
C LEU A 312 31.59 21.48 -15.89
N LYS A 313 31.95 20.87 -14.74
CA LYS A 313 33.34 20.54 -14.44
C LYS A 313 33.89 19.54 -15.45
N TYR A 314 33.15 18.46 -15.74
CA TYR A 314 33.48 17.51 -16.79
C TYR A 314 33.65 18.20 -18.14
N LEU A 315 32.72 19.06 -18.55
CA LEU A 315 32.80 19.80 -19.81
C LEU A 315 34.03 20.71 -19.87
N SER A 316 34.34 21.43 -18.79
CA SER A 316 35.51 22.33 -18.71
C SER A 316 36.84 21.59 -18.87
N GLN A 317 36.92 20.34 -18.42
CA GLN A 317 38.11 19.51 -18.53
C GLN A 317 38.16 18.72 -19.85
N ALA A 318 36.99 18.36 -20.38
CA ALA A 318 36.84 17.67 -21.65
C ALA A 318 37.15 18.59 -22.84
N LEU A 319 36.84 19.88 -22.76
CA LEU A 319 37.07 20.80 -23.87
C LEU A 319 38.53 21.30 -23.88
N PRO A 320 39.17 21.39 -25.07
CA PRO A 320 40.48 22.03 -25.21
C PRO A 320 40.42 23.50 -24.78
N THR A 321 41.57 24.06 -24.37
CA THR A 321 41.73 25.44 -23.86
C THR A 321 41.36 26.57 -24.85
N GLN A 322 40.95 26.24 -26.08
CA GLN A 322 40.47 27.22 -27.05
C GLN A 322 38.94 27.35 -26.99
N PRO A 323 38.37 28.56 -27.12
CA PRO A 323 36.94 28.79 -27.01
C PRO A 323 36.18 28.13 -28.18
N LEU A 324 35.45 27.06 -27.88
CA LEU A 324 34.61 26.31 -28.82
C LEU A 324 33.19 26.90 -28.95
N GLY A 325 32.99 28.17 -28.57
CA GLY A 325 31.68 28.80 -28.36
C GLY A 325 30.63 28.53 -29.45
N PRO A 326 30.87 28.89 -30.73
CA PRO A 326 29.93 28.65 -31.83
C PRO A 326 29.70 27.16 -32.13
N GLN A 327 30.69 26.31 -31.86
CA GLN A 327 30.68 24.89 -32.18
C GLN A 327 29.92 24.08 -31.11
N LEU A 328 30.01 24.53 -29.85
CA LEU A 328 29.21 24.03 -28.74
C LEU A 328 27.72 24.33 -28.95
N ARG A 329 27.38 25.52 -29.50
CA ARG A 329 25.99 25.88 -29.83
C ARG A 329 25.34 24.93 -30.82
N GLY A 330 26.06 24.51 -31.85
CA GLY A 330 25.56 23.52 -32.82
C GLY A 330 25.24 22.18 -32.15
N LEU A 331 26.09 21.73 -31.21
CA LEU A 331 25.85 20.50 -30.44
C LEU A 331 24.68 20.64 -29.45
N CYS A 332 24.57 21.77 -28.74
CA CYS A 332 23.44 22.07 -27.86
C CYS A 332 22.12 22.11 -28.62
N SER A 333 22.12 22.73 -29.81
CA SER A 333 20.95 22.81 -30.69
C SER A 333 20.54 21.42 -31.20
N LEU A 334 21.52 20.58 -31.56
CA LEU A 334 21.27 19.18 -31.93
C LEU A 334 20.63 18.40 -30.77
N ALA A 335 21.15 18.58 -29.55
CA ALA A 335 20.63 17.94 -28.36
C ALA A 335 19.18 18.36 -28.08
N ALA A 336 18.90 19.67 -28.15
CA ALA A 336 17.56 20.23 -27.97
C ALA A 336 16.59 19.73 -29.05
N GLU A 337 16.95 19.74 -30.33
CA GLU A 337 16.13 19.18 -31.42
C GLU A 337 15.88 17.67 -31.20
N GLY A 338 16.88 16.95 -30.70
CA GLY A 338 16.78 15.53 -30.35
C GLY A 338 15.77 15.28 -29.23
N ILE A 339 15.86 16.02 -28.13
CA ILE A 339 14.87 15.94 -27.04
C ILE A 339 13.48 16.29 -27.57
N CYS A 340 13.36 17.36 -28.36
CA CYS A 340 12.08 17.81 -28.88
C CYS A 340 11.36 16.77 -29.76
N ARG A 341 12.14 15.93 -30.43
CA ARG A 341 11.62 14.90 -31.34
C ARG A 341 11.67 13.50 -30.76
N LYS A 342 11.99 13.34 -29.46
CA LYS A 342 12.29 12.05 -28.81
C LYS A 342 13.24 11.19 -29.67
N LYS A 343 14.35 11.80 -30.11
CA LYS A 343 15.39 11.23 -30.98
C LYS A 343 16.74 11.25 -30.26
N SER A 344 17.34 10.06 -30.09
CA SER A 344 18.64 9.86 -29.43
C SER A 344 19.78 9.45 -30.39
N LEU A 345 19.45 9.09 -31.63
CA LEU A 345 20.42 8.72 -32.68
C LEU A 345 20.41 9.74 -33.82
N PHE A 346 21.59 10.26 -34.18
CA PHE A 346 21.79 11.33 -35.15
C PHE A 346 22.62 10.85 -36.33
N SER A 347 22.16 11.13 -37.54
CA SER A 347 22.92 10.85 -38.77
C SER A 347 23.96 11.93 -39.04
N ASP A 348 24.92 11.64 -39.92
CA ASP A 348 25.88 12.63 -40.41
C ASP A 348 25.19 13.87 -41.02
N LYS A 349 24.01 13.69 -41.64
CA LYS A 349 23.19 14.78 -42.16
C LYS A 349 22.65 15.70 -41.06
N ASP A 350 22.25 15.13 -39.92
CA ASP A 350 21.74 15.91 -38.79
C ASP A 350 22.85 16.78 -38.18
N LEU A 351 24.07 16.24 -38.07
CA LEU A 351 25.25 16.96 -37.58
C LEU A 351 25.67 18.10 -38.53
N ARG A 352 25.65 17.85 -39.84
CA ARG A 352 25.92 18.88 -40.85
C ARG A 352 24.88 19.99 -40.86
N LYS A 353 23.59 19.66 -40.65
CA LYS A 353 22.50 20.64 -40.56
C LYS A 353 22.76 21.65 -39.44
N GLN A 354 23.31 21.19 -38.32
CA GLN A 354 23.67 22.01 -37.17
C GLN A 354 25.06 22.68 -37.29
N LYS A 355 25.67 22.65 -38.49
CA LYS A 355 26.97 23.27 -38.81
C LYS A 355 28.13 22.84 -37.89
N VAL A 356 28.07 21.63 -37.30
CA VAL A 356 29.15 21.12 -36.44
C VAL A 356 30.29 20.58 -37.31
N PRO A 357 31.52 21.14 -37.26
CA PRO A 357 32.64 20.68 -38.07
C PRO A 357 33.10 19.26 -37.71
N GLY A 358 33.64 18.50 -38.67
CA GLY A 358 34.13 17.13 -38.45
C GLY A 358 35.24 17.03 -37.38
N SER A 359 36.11 18.04 -37.29
CA SER A 359 37.15 18.14 -36.24
C SER A 359 36.56 18.24 -34.83
N VAL A 360 35.42 18.92 -34.69
CA VAL A 360 34.72 19.09 -33.42
C VAL A 360 34.02 17.80 -33.01
N ILE A 361 33.43 17.08 -33.98
CA ILE A 361 32.85 15.75 -33.74
C ILE A 361 33.93 14.81 -33.21
N SER A 362 35.13 14.80 -33.82
CA SER A 362 36.24 13.98 -33.31
C SER A 362 36.68 14.38 -31.91
N THR A 363 36.71 15.68 -31.57
CA THR A 363 36.99 16.14 -30.20
C THR A 363 35.97 15.59 -29.23
N PHE A 364 34.67 15.75 -29.49
CA PHE A 364 33.61 15.25 -28.60
C PHE A 364 33.53 13.72 -28.53
N MET A 365 34.01 13.01 -29.55
CA MET A 365 34.16 11.56 -29.50
C MET A 365 35.33 11.14 -28.60
N ASN A 366 36.49 11.80 -28.75
CA ASN A 366 37.68 11.52 -27.94
C ASN A 366 37.43 11.83 -26.45
N THR A 367 36.61 12.84 -26.17
CA THR A 367 36.29 13.24 -24.79
C THR A 367 35.15 12.46 -24.17
N GLY A 368 34.47 11.61 -24.96
CA GLY A 368 33.39 10.73 -24.48
C GLY A 368 32.03 11.42 -24.37
N VAL A 369 31.83 12.59 -24.97
CA VAL A 369 30.52 13.27 -25.05
C VAL A 369 29.64 12.61 -26.11
N LEU A 370 30.21 12.34 -27.29
CA LEU A 370 29.56 11.66 -28.40
C LEU A 370 30.15 10.25 -28.58
N GLN A 371 29.33 9.34 -29.07
CA GLN A 371 29.73 8.00 -29.43
C GLN A 371 29.22 7.66 -30.82
N LYS A 372 30.04 6.92 -31.58
CA LYS A 372 29.65 6.37 -32.88
C LYS A 372 29.16 4.94 -32.69
N GLN A 373 28.03 4.61 -33.30
CA GLN A 373 27.42 3.30 -33.12
C GLN A 373 28.18 2.22 -33.93
N PRO A 374 28.56 1.07 -33.33
CA PRO A 374 29.46 0.11 -33.97
C PRO A 374 28.99 -0.44 -35.33
N LYS A 375 27.66 -0.58 -35.52
CA LYS A 375 27.03 -1.16 -36.72
C LYS A 375 26.35 -0.13 -37.63
N SER A 376 26.45 1.18 -37.34
CA SER A 376 25.79 2.21 -38.14
C SER A 376 26.65 3.47 -38.34
N THR A 377 26.29 4.30 -39.32
CA THR A 377 26.93 5.62 -39.52
C THR A 377 26.38 6.70 -38.58
N ASN A 378 25.56 6.31 -37.60
CA ASN A 378 24.90 7.23 -36.69
C ASN A 378 25.72 7.47 -35.42
N TYR A 379 25.49 8.63 -34.83
CA TYR A 379 26.09 9.13 -33.61
C TYR A 379 25.02 9.22 -32.52
N SER A 380 25.44 9.13 -31.27
CA SER A 380 24.59 9.40 -30.11
C SER A 380 25.40 10.16 -29.07
N PHE A 381 24.72 10.83 -28.16
CA PHE A 381 25.35 11.21 -26.90
C PHE A 381 25.74 9.93 -26.14
N ALA A 382 26.85 9.96 -25.41
CA ALA A 382 27.32 8.82 -24.64
C ALA A 382 26.32 8.37 -23.57
N HIS A 383 25.53 9.32 -23.06
CA HIS A 383 24.42 9.07 -22.16
C HIS A 383 23.29 10.07 -22.39
N GLN A 384 22.05 9.64 -22.17
CA GLN A 384 20.87 10.50 -22.35
C GLN A 384 20.89 11.72 -21.42
N CYS A 385 21.45 11.59 -20.20
CA CYS A 385 21.65 12.74 -19.31
C CYS A 385 22.58 13.81 -19.91
N LEU A 386 23.57 13.42 -20.72
CA LEU A 386 24.41 14.40 -21.43
C LEU A 386 23.59 15.11 -22.50
N GLN A 387 22.77 14.39 -23.26
CA GLN A 387 21.86 15.02 -24.22
C GLN A 387 20.91 16.02 -23.56
N GLU A 388 20.34 15.67 -22.40
CA GLU A 388 19.48 16.56 -21.61
C GLU A 388 20.23 17.79 -21.08
N PHE A 389 21.46 17.60 -20.60
CA PHE A 389 22.33 18.69 -20.17
C PHE A 389 22.66 19.65 -21.33
N PHE A 390 23.06 19.15 -22.50
CA PHE A 390 23.32 19.99 -23.68
C PHE A 390 22.05 20.66 -24.23
N ALA A 391 20.89 20.00 -24.13
CA ALA A 391 19.61 20.63 -24.47
C ALA A 391 19.27 21.79 -23.51
N ALA A 392 19.53 21.64 -22.21
CA ALA A 392 19.40 22.70 -21.23
C ALA A 392 20.36 23.87 -21.52
N MET A 393 21.62 23.57 -21.85
CA MET A 393 22.59 24.59 -22.28
C MET A 393 22.13 25.35 -23.52
N SER A 394 21.43 24.69 -24.45
CA SER A 394 20.86 25.37 -25.64
C SER A 394 19.90 26.50 -25.26
N CYS A 395 19.18 26.39 -24.15
CA CYS A 395 18.26 27.42 -23.67
C CYS A 395 19.00 28.67 -23.18
N VAL A 396 20.21 28.48 -22.64
CA VAL A 396 21.07 29.57 -22.14
C VAL A 396 21.83 30.24 -23.29
N LEU A 397 22.25 29.46 -24.29
CA LEU A 397 23.13 29.93 -25.37
C LEU A 397 22.41 30.54 -26.60
N SER A 398 21.09 30.42 -26.72
CA SER A 398 20.32 30.89 -27.89
C SER A 398 20.15 32.41 -28.01
N TYR A 399 20.83 33.20 -27.17
CA TYR A 399 20.66 34.66 -27.06
C TYR A 399 21.29 35.48 -28.20
N GLU A 400 22.28 34.96 -28.93
CA GLU A 400 23.09 35.78 -29.84
C GLU A 400 22.59 35.92 -31.28
N GLU A 401 21.61 35.15 -31.72
CA GLU A 401 21.08 35.20 -33.09
C GLU A 401 19.59 35.57 -33.08
N GLU A 402 19.25 36.86 -32.97
CA GLU A 402 18.20 37.55 -33.74
C GLU A 402 17.75 38.88 -33.10
N LYS A 403 17.67 39.92 -33.93
CA LYS A 403 17.14 41.26 -33.59
C LYS A 403 15.60 41.31 -33.51
N ASP A 404 14.92 40.16 -33.52
CA ASP A 404 13.46 40.10 -33.50
C ASP A 404 12.95 39.58 -32.15
N ASN A 405 12.18 40.41 -31.46
CA ASN A 405 11.91 40.32 -30.03
C ASN A 405 10.88 39.24 -29.64
N CYS A 406 10.64 38.23 -30.49
CA CYS A 406 9.55 37.25 -30.28
C CYS A 406 9.93 35.76 -30.50
N GLU A 407 11.07 35.43 -31.11
CA GLU A 407 11.42 34.03 -31.44
C GLU A 407 12.16 33.28 -30.30
N ASN A 408 12.75 34.00 -29.35
CA ASN A 408 13.61 33.43 -28.28
C ASN A 408 12.87 32.72 -27.13
N PHE A 409 11.53 32.80 -27.08
CA PHE A 409 10.70 32.14 -26.06
C PHE A 409 10.36 30.68 -26.37
N LYS A 410 10.71 30.19 -27.56
CA LYS A 410 10.31 28.87 -28.03
C LYS A 410 10.96 27.70 -27.27
N THR A 411 12.08 27.82 -26.56
CA THR A 411 12.79 26.61 -26.06
C THR A 411 12.21 26.05 -24.77
N VAL A 412 11.88 26.89 -23.77
CA VAL A 412 11.13 26.42 -22.58
C VAL A 412 9.71 25.99 -22.98
N GLU A 413 9.09 26.71 -23.92
CA GLU A 413 7.81 26.31 -24.52
C GLU A 413 7.90 24.97 -25.26
N LYS A 414 8.99 24.71 -26.00
CA LYS A 414 9.27 23.40 -26.60
C LYS A 414 9.49 22.32 -25.55
N LEU A 415 10.20 22.60 -24.45
CA LEU A 415 10.31 21.64 -23.34
C LEU A 415 8.93 21.33 -22.74
N ILE A 416 8.06 22.35 -22.62
CA ILE A 416 6.66 22.19 -22.23
C ILE A 416 5.86 21.37 -23.27
N GLU A 417 6.06 21.59 -24.57
CA GLU A 417 5.42 20.79 -25.63
C GLU A 417 5.84 19.31 -25.57
N VAL A 418 7.08 19.05 -25.14
CA VAL A 418 7.70 17.72 -25.19
C VAL A 418 7.38 16.88 -23.96
N TYR A 419 7.49 17.48 -22.78
CA TYR A 419 7.24 16.82 -21.50
C TYR A 419 5.82 17.03 -21.00
N GLY A 420 5.08 17.98 -21.57
CA GLY A 420 3.79 18.41 -21.05
C GLY A 420 3.94 19.36 -19.87
N ARG A 421 2.93 20.22 -19.66
CA ARG A 421 2.94 21.19 -18.55
C ARG A 421 2.98 20.54 -17.18
N LEU A 422 2.53 19.29 -17.00
CA LEU A 422 2.43 18.63 -15.69
C LEU A 422 3.75 17.95 -15.25
N ASP A 423 4.59 17.50 -16.18
CA ASP A 423 5.83 16.77 -15.87
C ASP A 423 7.11 17.62 -16.06
N LEU A 424 6.96 18.91 -16.41
CA LEU A 424 8.08 19.80 -16.75
C LEU A 424 9.16 19.85 -15.64
N VAL A 425 8.77 20.03 -14.39
CA VAL A 425 9.71 20.11 -13.25
C VAL A 425 10.33 18.77 -12.87
N GLU A 426 9.73 17.66 -13.33
CA GLU A 426 10.29 16.33 -13.15
C GLU A 426 11.32 15.96 -14.24
N ALA A 427 11.33 16.69 -15.35
CA ALA A 427 12.23 16.44 -16.47
C ALA A 427 13.70 16.75 -16.10
N PRO A 428 14.66 15.83 -16.39
CA PRO A 428 16.08 16.06 -16.12
C PRO A 428 16.65 17.31 -16.80
N ALA A 429 16.21 17.62 -18.03
CA ALA A 429 16.63 18.83 -18.74
C ALA A 429 16.25 20.11 -17.98
N MET A 430 15.11 20.11 -17.28
CA MET A 430 14.67 21.23 -16.46
C MET A 430 15.54 21.41 -15.23
N ARG A 431 15.91 20.30 -14.58
CA ARG A 431 16.85 20.30 -13.43
C ARG A 431 18.22 20.85 -13.84
N PHE A 432 18.73 20.45 -15.01
CA PHE A 432 19.97 21.03 -15.56
C PHE A 432 19.84 22.51 -15.89
N LEU A 433 18.72 22.96 -16.47
CA LEU A 433 18.50 24.37 -16.75
C LEU A 433 18.55 25.21 -15.47
N CYS A 434 17.88 24.76 -14.41
CA CYS A 434 17.95 25.38 -13.08
C CYS A 434 19.38 25.49 -12.55
N GLY A 435 20.17 24.42 -12.66
CA GLY A 435 21.57 24.44 -12.21
C GLY A 435 22.48 25.33 -13.06
N LEU A 436 22.23 25.43 -14.36
CA LEU A 436 22.95 26.31 -15.27
C LEU A 436 22.67 27.79 -14.96
N LEU A 437 21.49 28.10 -14.42
CA LEU A 437 21.11 29.46 -14.01
C LEU A 437 21.63 29.84 -12.60
N SER A 438 22.47 29.00 -11.96
CA SER A 438 23.16 29.35 -10.71
C SER A 438 24.33 30.31 -10.94
N ASP A 439 24.70 31.12 -9.94
CA ASP A 439 25.83 32.06 -10.06
C ASP A 439 27.12 31.32 -10.44
N GLN A 440 27.43 30.24 -9.73
CA GLN A 440 28.63 29.45 -9.96
C GLN A 440 28.67 28.83 -11.37
N ALA A 441 27.51 28.42 -11.89
CA ALA A 441 27.42 27.86 -13.24
C ALA A 441 27.61 28.95 -14.31
N MET A 442 27.05 30.14 -14.09
CA MET A 442 27.21 31.29 -14.98
C MET A 442 28.68 31.71 -15.12
N ASP A 443 29.41 31.83 -14.00
CA ASP A 443 30.85 32.17 -14.01
C ASP A 443 31.67 31.12 -14.77
N LYS A 444 31.36 29.84 -14.55
CA LYS A 444 32.02 28.73 -15.27
C LYS A 444 31.66 28.73 -16.76
N MET A 445 30.41 29.00 -17.11
CA MET A 445 29.98 29.05 -18.51
C MET A 445 30.61 30.21 -19.27
N GLU A 446 30.81 31.36 -18.63
CA GLU A 446 31.55 32.49 -19.22
C GLU A 446 32.97 32.06 -19.61
N THR A 447 33.62 31.25 -18.77
CA THR A 447 34.95 30.70 -19.06
C THR A 447 34.94 29.72 -20.24
N ILE A 448 33.88 28.91 -20.40
CA ILE A 448 33.81 27.84 -21.41
C ILE A 448 33.37 28.35 -22.79
N VAL A 449 32.35 29.22 -22.83
CA VAL A 449 31.64 29.59 -24.07
C VAL A 449 31.80 31.08 -24.41
N THR A 450 32.46 31.88 -23.55
CA THR A 450 32.55 33.36 -23.67
C THR A 450 31.18 34.01 -23.88
N CYS A 451 30.13 33.40 -23.32
CA CYS A 451 28.73 33.79 -23.52
C CYS A 451 28.24 34.52 -22.27
N TRP A 452 27.66 35.71 -22.44
CA TRP A 452 27.10 36.50 -21.34
C TRP A 452 25.57 36.46 -21.41
N LEU A 453 24.92 35.83 -20.43
CA LEU A 453 23.46 35.93 -20.29
C LEU A 453 23.16 37.17 -19.43
N PRO A 454 22.44 38.18 -19.95
CA PRO A 454 22.11 39.36 -19.17
C PRO A 454 21.35 39.00 -17.89
N LEU A 455 21.67 39.69 -16.79
CA LEU A 455 21.05 39.47 -15.48
C LEU A 455 19.51 39.49 -15.56
N GLU A 456 18.95 40.44 -16.31
CA GLU A 456 17.50 40.56 -16.54
C GLU A 456 16.89 39.30 -17.18
N ARG A 457 17.57 38.70 -18.17
CA ARG A 457 17.12 37.48 -18.85
C ARG A 457 17.25 36.26 -17.96
N ARG A 458 18.32 36.16 -17.18
CA ARG A 458 18.49 35.12 -16.17
C ARG A 458 17.34 35.14 -15.17
N TRP A 459 17.00 36.32 -14.65
CA TRP A 459 15.86 36.50 -13.76
C TRP A 459 14.53 36.16 -14.44
N GLU A 460 14.33 36.54 -15.70
CA GLU A 460 13.10 36.19 -16.42
C GLU A 460 12.94 34.67 -16.61
N LEU A 461 14.01 33.96 -16.96
CA LEU A 461 13.99 32.50 -17.06
C LEU A 461 13.70 31.85 -15.71
N LEU A 462 14.40 32.24 -14.65
CA LEU A 462 14.16 31.76 -13.28
C LEU A 462 12.72 32.04 -12.84
N LYS A 463 12.19 33.23 -13.12
CA LYS A 463 10.81 33.60 -12.81
C LYS A 463 9.83 32.71 -13.55
N ARG A 464 10.02 32.45 -14.85
CA ARG A 464 9.15 31.55 -15.64
C ARG A 464 9.19 30.11 -15.13
N VAL A 465 10.39 29.59 -14.83
CA VAL A 465 10.56 28.27 -14.22
C VAL A 465 9.73 28.15 -12.94
N LEU A 466 9.84 29.16 -12.07
CA LEU A 466 9.11 29.20 -10.82
C LEU A 466 7.61 29.41 -11.05
N GLU A 467 7.17 30.28 -11.95
CA GLU A 467 5.76 30.52 -12.25
C GLU A 467 5.06 29.27 -12.79
N GLU A 468 5.67 28.56 -13.75
CA GLU A 468 5.15 27.28 -14.27
C GLU A 468 5.09 26.21 -13.16
N ALA A 469 6.06 26.19 -12.24
CA ALA A 469 6.02 25.30 -11.08
C ALA A 469 4.94 25.68 -10.05
N HIS A 470 4.66 26.98 -9.86
CA HIS A 470 3.62 27.46 -8.94
C HIS A 470 2.20 27.19 -9.47
N LEU A 471 2.00 27.22 -10.81
CA LEU A 471 0.72 26.89 -11.44
C LEU A 471 0.28 25.43 -11.21
N GLN A 472 1.21 24.52 -10.92
CA GLN A 472 0.94 23.11 -10.62
C GLN A 472 0.46 22.83 -9.18
N HIS A 473 0.33 23.86 -8.32
CA HIS A 473 -0.28 23.82 -6.98
C HIS A 473 0.23 22.72 -6.00
N SER A 474 1.43 22.17 -6.19
CA SER A 474 2.03 21.25 -5.21
C SER A 474 3.55 21.37 -5.18
N TYR A 475 4.13 21.33 -3.99
CA TYR A 475 5.59 21.19 -3.80
C TYR A 475 6.02 19.78 -4.21
N SER A 476 6.16 19.54 -5.51
CA SER A 476 6.65 18.28 -6.06
C SER A 476 8.13 18.08 -5.77
N LEU A 477 8.56 16.82 -5.80
CA LEU A 477 9.96 16.46 -5.60
C LEU A 477 10.86 17.04 -6.70
N GLY A 478 10.36 17.10 -7.95
CA GLY A 478 11.02 17.76 -9.07
C GLY A 478 11.27 19.25 -8.84
N LEU A 479 10.32 19.99 -8.28
CA LEU A 479 10.51 21.40 -7.93
C LEU A 479 11.61 21.58 -6.88
N LEU A 480 11.58 20.78 -5.80
CA LEU A 480 12.63 20.83 -4.78
C LEU A 480 14.00 20.51 -5.38
N HIS A 481 14.06 19.59 -6.35
CA HIS A 481 15.29 19.26 -7.07
C HIS A 481 15.79 20.40 -7.97
N CYS A 482 14.87 21.12 -8.64
CA CYS A 482 15.20 22.33 -9.40
C CYS A 482 15.75 23.43 -8.47
N LEU A 483 15.09 23.69 -7.34
CA LEU A 483 15.56 24.65 -6.33
C LEU A 483 16.93 24.27 -5.76
N TYR A 484 17.15 22.98 -5.50
CA TYR A 484 18.44 22.46 -5.11
C TYR A 484 19.51 22.72 -6.19
N GLU A 485 19.23 22.51 -7.46
CA GLU A 485 20.22 22.75 -8.52
C GLU A 485 20.62 24.24 -8.62
N ILE A 486 19.72 25.19 -8.33
CA ILE A 486 20.00 26.64 -8.40
C ILE A 486 21.00 27.09 -7.33
N GLN A 487 20.99 26.48 -6.14
CA GLN A 487 21.88 26.82 -5.00
C GLN A 487 21.86 28.30 -4.56
N ASP A 488 20.83 29.08 -4.92
CA ASP A 488 20.67 30.49 -4.52
C ASP A 488 19.86 30.58 -3.22
N GLU A 489 20.51 30.96 -2.12
CA GLU A 489 19.89 31.00 -0.79
C GLU A 489 18.76 32.03 -0.67
N ASP A 490 18.83 33.15 -1.37
CA ASP A 490 17.80 34.21 -1.33
C ASP A 490 16.55 33.75 -2.10
N LEU A 491 16.74 33.20 -3.30
CA LEU A 491 15.67 32.61 -4.09
C LEU A 491 15.03 31.41 -3.37
N LEU A 492 15.86 30.55 -2.76
CA LEU A 492 15.38 29.43 -1.94
C LEU A 492 14.55 29.93 -0.78
N THR A 493 15.02 30.95 -0.06
CA THR A 493 14.27 31.53 1.07
C THR A 493 12.95 32.12 0.59
N GLN A 494 12.93 32.82 -0.56
CA GLN A 494 11.69 33.35 -1.15
C GLN A 494 10.72 32.26 -1.62
N ALA A 495 11.23 31.23 -2.32
CA ALA A 495 10.42 30.11 -2.81
C ALA A 495 9.85 29.27 -1.65
N MET A 496 10.66 29.06 -0.61
CA MET A 496 10.28 28.34 0.61
C MET A 496 9.47 29.22 1.58
N HIS A 497 9.47 30.54 1.43
CA HIS A 497 8.55 31.44 2.14
C HIS A 497 7.10 31.22 1.71
N ASN A 498 6.86 31.01 0.41
CA ASN A 498 5.54 30.66 -0.12
C ASN A 498 5.11 29.23 0.21
N PHE A 499 5.97 28.43 0.86
CA PHE A 499 5.58 27.15 1.44
C PHE A 499 4.43 27.32 2.45
N GLN A 500 4.15 28.58 2.86
CA GLN A 500 3.03 29.07 3.67
C GLN A 500 1.72 29.41 2.92
N GLY A 501 1.71 29.62 1.60
CA GLY A 501 0.80 30.61 1.00
C GLY A 501 -0.33 30.10 0.09
N THR A 502 -0.30 28.85 -0.38
CA THR A 502 -1.46 28.26 -1.04
C THR A 502 -2.22 27.47 0.03
N ARG A 503 -3.44 27.92 0.35
CA ARG A 503 -4.51 26.95 0.55
C ARG A 503 -4.41 26.02 -0.66
N VAL A 504 -3.98 24.79 -0.46
CA VAL A 504 -4.29 23.76 -1.43
C VAL A 504 -5.81 23.63 -1.34
N HIS A 505 -6.54 24.39 -2.15
CA HIS A 505 -7.85 23.95 -2.60
C HIS A 505 -7.60 22.70 -3.47
N VAL A 506 -7.29 21.57 -2.82
CA VAL A 506 -8.08 20.37 -3.12
C VAL A 506 -9.48 20.81 -2.76
N GLN A 507 -10.47 20.60 -3.61
CA GLN A 507 -11.82 21.11 -3.42
C GLN A 507 -12.47 20.44 -2.19
N THR A 508 -12.06 20.86 -1.00
CA THR A 508 -12.71 20.71 0.28
C THR A 508 -13.27 22.08 0.59
N ASP A 509 -14.49 22.32 0.13
CA ASP A 509 -15.35 23.36 0.67
C ASP A 509 -16.64 22.70 1.15
N MET A 510 -16.70 22.49 2.47
CA MET A 510 -17.73 22.98 3.39
C MET A 510 -17.79 22.10 4.65
N ALA A 511 -16.93 22.40 5.63
CA ALA A 511 -17.25 22.19 7.04
C ALA A 511 -16.51 23.24 7.88
N GLN A 512 -17.26 23.90 8.75
CA GLN A 512 -16.78 24.98 9.63
C GLN A 512 -15.80 24.50 10.71
N PRO A 513 -15.04 25.43 11.31
CA PRO A 513 -13.64 25.22 11.71
C PRO A 513 -13.49 24.74 13.16
N GLY A 514 -12.55 23.83 13.38
CA GLY A 514 -12.09 23.42 14.71
C GLY A 514 -10.82 22.57 14.64
N PHE A 515 -9.67 23.21 14.81
CA PHE A 515 -8.33 22.61 15.06
C PHE A 515 -7.78 21.65 13.99
N GLN A 516 -7.41 22.18 12.83
CA GLN A 516 -6.55 21.48 11.86
C GLN A 516 -5.11 22.03 11.99
N ALA A 517 -4.13 21.15 12.22
CA ALA A 517 -2.70 21.49 12.11
C ALA A 517 -2.24 21.23 10.67
N ASP A 518 -1.42 22.12 10.11
CA ASP A 518 -0.86 22.03 8.76
C ASP A 518 0.12 20.84 8.66
N VAL A 519 -0.31 19.73 8.05
CA VAL A 519 0.54 18.55 7.80
C VAL A 519 0.77 18.37 6.30
N LYS A 520 2.03 18.30 5.86
CA LYS A 520 2.43 18.00 4.48
C LYS A 520 3.13 16.64 4.42
N GLN A 521 2.89 15.85 3.36
CA GLN A 521 3.52 14.54 3.16
C GLN A 521 4.23 14.47 1.80
N LEU A 522 5.47 13.97 1.80
CA LEU A 522 6.30 13.74 0.61
C LEU A 522 6.79 12.29 0.60
N VAL A 523 6.75 11.64 -0.56
CA VAL A 523 7.31 10.29 -0.74
C VAL A 523 8.72 10.41 -1.29
N ILE A 524 9.68 9.78 -0.63
CA ILE A 524 11.11 9.77 -0.98
C ILE A 524 11.53 8.34 -1.27
N GLN A 525 12.15 8.11 -2.42
CA GLN A 525 12.59 6.80 -2.90
C GLN A 525 14.10 6.61 -2.71
N THR A 526 14.89 7.67 -2.92
CA THR A 526 16.36 7.60 -2.93
C THR A 526 17.03 8.50 -1.88
N ASP A 527 18.30 8.23 -1.60
CA ASP A 527 19.14 9.07 -0.75
C ASP A 527 19.38 10.48 -1.31
N VAL A 528 19.44 10.61 -2.64
CA VAL A 528 19.60 11.91 -3.31
C VAL A 528 18.37 12.78 -3.07
N GLU A 529 17.18 12.20 -3.17
CA GLU A 529 15.93 12.89 -2.90
C GLU A 529 15.81 13.32 -1.42
N LEU A 530 16.24 12.46 -0.48
CA LEU A 530 16.31 12.84 0.93
C LEU A 530 17.24 14.05 1.13
N MET A 531 18.44 14.02 0.55
CA MET A 531 19.39 15.12 0.59
C MET A 531 18.80 16.42 0.04
N VAL A 532 18.15 16.37 -1.12
CA VAL A 532 17.50 17.52 -1.78
C VAL A 532 16.41 18.11 -0.89
N VAL A 533 15.50 17.26 -0.40
CA VAL A 533 14.38 17.69 0.44
C VAL A 533 14.88 18.32 1.74
N THR A 534 15.84 17.68 2.42
CA THR A 534 16.42 18.21 3.65
C THR A 534 17.15 19.54 3.43
N PHE A 535 17.85 19.69 2.31
CA PHE A 535 18.47 20.97 1.93
C PHE A 535 17.43 22.07 1.75
N CYS A 536 16.34 21.82 1.03
CA CYS A 536 15.29 22.83 0.84
C CYS A 536 14.56 23.19 2.14
N ILE A 537 14.30 22.20 3.01
CA ILE A 537 13.66 22.43 4.32
C ILE A 537 14.49 23.37 5.19
N LYS A 538 15.82 23.42 5.01
CA LYS A 538 16.69 24.35 5.75
C LYS A 538 16.27 25.81 5.63
N PHE A 539 15.70 26.18 4.48
CA PHE A 539 15.23 27.53 4.18
C PHE A 539 13.75 27.73 4.54
N CYS A 540 13.11 26.75 5.19
CA CYS A 540 11.72 26.83 5.62
C CYS A 540 11.61 27.18 7.11
N HIS A 541 11.23 28.42 7.42
CA HIS A 541 11.14 28.91 8.80
C HIS A 541 9.90 28.41 9.57
N GLN A 542 8.98 27.68 8.95
CA GLN A 542 7.74 27.23 9.59
C GLN A 542 7.66 25.74 9.90
N VAL A 543 8.51 24.90 9.31
CA VAL A 543 8.53 23.47 9.62
C VAL A 543 9.13 23.29 11.01
N LYS A 544 8.26 23.10 12.00
CA LYS A 544 8.64 22.88 13.40
C LYS A 544 8.79 21.41 13.73
N ALA A 545 8.10 20.53 13.01
CA ALA A 545 8.19 19.09 13.18
C ALA A 545 8.51 18.39 11.85
N LEU A 546 9.48 17.49 11.87
CA LEU A 546 9.86 16.64 10.75
C LEU A 546 9.77 15.17 11.16
N GLN A 547 9.09 14.36 10.37
CA GLN A 547 8.98 12.91 10.58
C GLN A 547 9.50 12.17 9.36
N LEU A 548 10.42 11.24 9.57
CA LEU A 548 10.85 10.26 8.57
C LEU A 548 10.09 8.95 8.80
N ASP A 549 8.97 8.76 8.10
CA ASP A 549 8.12 7.58 8.25
C ASP A 549 8.57 6.45 7.32
N ARG A 550 8.84 5.28 7.89
CA ARG A 550 9.14 4.07 7.13
C ARG A 550 7.87 3.36 6.65
N GLY A 551 6.92 4.14 6.15
CA GLY A 551 5.70 3.68 5.49
C GLY A 551 4.82 2.75 6.34
N GLY A 552 4.54 3.10 7.60
CA GLY A 552 3.67 2.23 8.40
C GLY A 552 3.41 2.59 9.85
N GLN A 553 3.86 3.73 10.37
CA GLN A 553 3.53 4.12 11.75
C GLN A 553 2.91 5.51 11.79
N GLN A 554 1.63 5.58 12.17
CA GLN A 554 1.10 6.81 12.76
C GLN A 554 1.73 6.97 14.15
N GLY A 555 2.83 7.71 14.23
CA GLY A 555 3.33 8.27 15.47
C GLY A 555 2.29 9.17 16.13
N GLN A 556 2.43 9.42 17.43
CA GLN A 556 1.49 10.21 18.23
C GLN A 556 1.18 11.57 17.58
N ALA A 557 -0.02 12.09 17.82
CA ALA A 557 -0.48 13.38 17.31
C ALA A 557 0.38 14.53 17.88
N LEU A 558 1.36 15.00 17.11
CA LEU A 558 2.14 16.19 17.40
C LEU A 558 1.31 17.46 17.19
N ARG A 559 1.57 18.48 18.02
CA ARG A 559 0.73 19.67 18.20
C ARG A 559 1.10 20.85 17.28
N VAL A 560 2.08 20.69 16.38
CA VAL A 560 2.70 21.78 15.57
C VAL A 560 2.68 21.45 14.06
N PRO A 561 2.99 22.41 13.15
CA PRO A 561 3.07 22.15 11.71
C PRO A 561 4.08 21.02 11.39
N ARG A 562 3.63 19.97 10.67
CA ARG A 562 4.41 18.74 10.43
C ARG A 562 4.73 18.55 8.94
N LEU A 563 5.96 18.14 8.66
CA LEU A 563 6.35 17.56 7.38
C LEU A 563 6.67 16.06 7.57
N ILE A 564 6.00 15.20 6.81
CA ILE A 564 6.20 13.75 6.84
C ILE A 564 6.90 13.34 5.54
N LEU A 565 8.06 12.70 5.68
CA LEU A 565 8.85 12.15 4.60
C LEU A 565 8.71 10.62 4.65
N SER A 566 7.92 10.05 3.74
CA SER A 566 7.66 8.62 3.67
C SER A 566 8.70 7.93 2.79
N ARG A 567 9.45 6.98 3.35
CA ARG A 567 10.52 6.27 2.64
C ARG A 567 10.55 4.78 3.00
N TRP A 568 10.70 3.92 2.00
CA TRP A 568 10.63 2.46 2.19
C TRP A 568 12.02 1.79 2.19
N THR A 569 13.02 2.48 1.63
CA THR A 569 14.40 2.00 1.51
C THR A 569 15.23 2.41 2.73
N PRO A 570 16.19 1.59 3.19
CA PRO A 570 17.14 2.01 4.22
C PRO A 570 17.94 3.24 3.78
N ILE A 571 18.28 4.10 4.74
CA ILE A 571 19.09 5.31 4.54
C ILE A 571 20.56 4.94 4.73
N THR A 572 21.43 5.37 3.81
CA THR A 572 22.88 5.12 3.91
C THR A 572 23.57 6.01 4.96
N ASN A 573 24.76 5.62 5.40
CA ASN A 573 25.50 6.39 6.40
C ASN A 573 25.86 7.79 5.92
N ALA A 574 26.25 7.90 4.64
CA ALA A 574 26.52 9.18 3.98
C ALA A 574 25.30 10.10 4.04
N SER A 575 24.11 9.56 3.74
CA SER A 575 22.88 10.35 3.73
C SER A 575 22.41 10.72 5.13
N TRP A 576 22.61 9.87 6.14
CA TRP A 576 22.42 10.27 7.53
C TRP A 576 23.34 11.43 7.93
N GLN A 577 24.61 11.37 7.54
CA GLN A 577 25.56 12.44 7.81
C GLN A 577 25.15 13.75 7.14
N VAL A 578 24.74 13.72 5.86
CA VAL A 578 24.20 14.88 5.14
C VAL A 578 22.92 15.40 5.80
N PHE A 579 22.02 14.51 6.17
CA PHE A 579 20.75 14.84 6.82
C PHE A 579 21.01 15.62 8.12
N PHE A 580 21.83 15.08 9.02
CA PHE A 580 22.12 15.73 10.31
C PHE A 580 22.97 17.00 10.17
N SER A 581 23.95 17.05 9.26
CA SER A 581 24.73 18.28 9.04
C SER A 581 23.90 19.40 8.42
N THR A 582 22.88 19.06 7.62
CA THR A 582 21.96 20.04 7.06
C THR A 582 20.99 20.55 8.13
N LEU A 583 20.47 19.65 8.98
CA LEU A 583 19.59 19.98 10.10
C LEU A 583 20.28 20.77 11.22
N GLU A 584 21.60 20.69 11.34
CA GLU A 584 22.40 21.47 12.30
C GLU A 584 22.13 22.99 12.23
N PHE A 585 21.68 23.48 11.08
CA PHE A 585 21.44 24.90 10.81
C PHE A 585 19.96 25.27 10.64
N THR A 586 19.03 24.35 10.88
CA THR A 586 17.60 24.64 10.75
C THR A 586 17.05 25.30 11.99
N GLY A 587 17.01 26.64 11.98
CA GLY A 587 16.63 27.47 13.13
C GLY A 587 15.18 27.31 13.62
N SER A 588 14.31 26.68 12.83
CA SER A 588 12.87 26.53 13.08
C SER A 588 12.46 25.14 13.61
N LEU A 589 13.31 24.11 13.46
CA LEU A 589 12.94 22.74 13.76
C LEU A 589 13.02 22.45 15.27
N GLU A 590 11.89 22.10 15.86
CA GLU A 590 11.74 21.83 17.30
C GLU A 590 11.51 20.33 17.59
N GLU A 591 10.95 19.58 16.64
CA GLU A 591 10.59 18.16 16.80
C GLU A 591 11.09 17.31 15.63
N LEU A 592 11.70 16.16 15.93
CA LEU A 592 12.24 15.23 14.94
C LEU A 592 11.87 13.80 15.31
N ASP A 593 11.17 13.13 14.41
CA ASP A 593 10.80 11.72 14.54
C ASP A 593 11.53 10.88 13.48
N LEU A 594 12.41 9.99 13.93
CA LEU A 594 13.17 9.05 13.11
C LEU A 594 12.76 7.60 13.36
N SER A 595 11.66 7.38 14.08
CA SER A 595 11.23 6.06 14.53
C SER A 595 11.06 5.07 13.37
N GLY A 596 11.44 3.81 13.60
CA GLY A 596 11.37 2.73 12.61
C GLY A 596 12.47 2.76 11.54
N ASN A 597 13.39 3.73 11.58
CA ASN A 597 14.54 3.78 10.68
C ASN A 597 15.79 3.19 11.36
N PRO A 598 16.35 2.06 10.86
CA PRO A 598 17.58 1.50 11.40
C PRO A 598 18.75 2.45 11.23
N MET A 599 19.47 2.73 12.32
CA MET A 599 20.67 3.56 12.35
C MET A 599 21.88 2.72 12.72
N SER A 600 22.99 2.95 12.02
CA SER A 600 24.29 2.41 12.39
C SER A 600 24.92 3.24 13.52
N TYR A 601 26.02 2.73 14.09
CA TYR A 601 26.81 3.48 15.06
C TYR A 601 27.28 4.86 14.52
N SER A 602 27.75 4.93 13.26
CA SER A 602 28.20 6.18 12.64
C SER A 602 27.06 7.18 12.40
N ALA A 603 25.84 6.68 12.12
CA ALA A 603 24.66 7.52 12.00
C ALA A 603 24.29 8.14 13.35
N VAL A 604 24.32 7.35 14.44
CA VAL A 604 24.08 7.87 15.80
C VAL A 604 25.15 8.87 16.23
N GLN A 605 26.43 8.64 15.90
CA GLN A 605 27.49 9.63 16.15
C GLN A 605 27.24 10.97 15.43
N SER A 606 26.75 10.91 14.18
CA SER A 606 26.41 12.11 13.40
C SER A 606 25.22 12.86 14.00
N LEU A 607 24.18 12.13 14.45
CA LEU A 607 23.06 12.67 15.21
C LEU A 607 23.55 13.36 16.51
N CYS A 608 24.39 12.68 17.30
CA CYS A 608 24.95 13.25 18.53
C CYS A 608 25.79 14.50 18.25
N ARG A 609 26.54 14.55 17.15
CA ARG A 609 27.30 15.74 16.73
C ARG A 609 26.38 16.93 16.46
N MET A 610 25.31 16.73 15.69
CA MET A 610 24.29 17.76 15.41
C MET A 610 23.64 18.26 16.71
N LEU A 611 23.25 17.35 17.60
CA LEU A 611 22.60 17.72 18.87
C LEU A 611 23.54 18.46 19.83
N ARG A 612 24.87 18.24 19.76
CA ARG A 612 25.85 18.99 20.56
C ARG A 612 26.05 20.43 20.09
N HIS A 613 25.61 20.75 18.88
CA HIS A 613 25.85 22.07 18.30
C HIS A 613 25.00 23.16 18.97
N ALA A 614 25.60 24.32 19.24
CA ALA A 614 24.94 25.41 19.98
C ALA A 614 23.72 26.02 19.26
N LYS A 615 23.63 25.85 17.93
CA LYS A 615 22.49 26.31 17.10
C LYS A 615 21.38 25.27 16.97
N CYS A 616 21.49 24.11 17.61
CA CYS A 616 20.44 23.10 17.58
C CYS A 616 19.29 23.47 18.53
N HIS A 617 18.10 23.70 17.97
CA HIS A 617 16.90 24.10 18.72
C HIS A 617 15.92 22.94 18.97
N LEU A 618 16.34 21.71 18.69
CA LEU A 618 15.50 20.53 18.81
C LEU A 618 15.13 20.27 20.29
N LYS A 619 13.83 20.19 20.56
CA LYS A 619 13.24 19.95 21.89
C LYS A 619 12.77 18.51 22.06
N THR A 620 12.29 17.90 20.98
CA THR A 620 11.71 16.56 20.98
C THR A 620 12.38 15.69 19.95
N LEU A 621 12.86 14.52 20.37
CA LEU A 621 13.48 13.53 19.51
C LEU A 621 12.92 12.13 19.78
N TRP A 622 12.40 11.49 18.74
CA TRP A 622 11.89 10.12 18.82
C TRP A 622 12.72 9.17 17.96
N LEU A 623 13.26 8.14 18.60
CA LEU A 623 14.15 7.14 18.01
C LEU A 623 13.62 5.73 18.31
N VAL A 624 12.30 5.53 18.23
CA VAL A 624 11.67 4.24 18.58
C VAL A 624 12.02 3.20 17.52
N SER A 625 12.48 2.01 17.94
CA SER A 625 12.80 0.92 17.01
C SER A 625 13.84 1.29 15.93
N CYS A 626 14.88 2.05 16.31
CA CYS A 626 15.96 2.50 15.43
C CYS A 626 17.18 1.57 15.42
N GLY A 627 17.16 0.46 16.17
CA GLY A 627 18.29 -0.46 16.26
C GLY A 627 19.47 0.08 17.06
N ILE A 628 19.22 1.05 17.96
CA ILE A 628 20.25 1.60 18.85
C ILE A 628 20.63 0.54 19.88
N THR A 629 21.93 0.39 20.13
CA THR A 629 22.48 -0.59 21.08
C THR A 629 23.34 0.08 22.15
N ALA A 630 23.78 -0.69 23.14
CA ALA A 630 24.65 -0.24 24.23
C ALA A 630 25.91 0.52 23.76
N SER A 631 26.46 0.16 22.60
CA SER A 631 27.69 0.78 22.06
C SER A 631 27.52 2.26 21.72
N SER A 632 26.30 2.69 21.37
CA SER A 632 25.99 4.09 21.07
C SER A 632 25.60 4.91 22.30
N CYS A 633 25.39 4.27 23.46
CA CYS A 633 24.91 4.95 24.66
C CYS A 633 25.95 5.88 25.29
N GLU A 634 27.24 5.63 25.08
CA GLU A 634 28.31 6.54 25.51
C GLU A 634 28.23 7.89 24.76
N ASP A 635 28.08 7.85 23.44
CA ASP A 635 27.90 9.04 22.61
C ASP A 635 26.62 9.80 22.97
N LEU A 636 25.51 9.08 23.21
CA LEU A 636 24.24 9.66 23.65
C LEU A 636 24.36 10.31 25.04
N ALA A 637 25.02 9.65 26.00
CA ALA A 637 25.25 10.18 27.34
C ALA A 637 26.12 11.45 27.31
N SER A 638 27.21 11.41 26.54
CA SER A 638 28.06 12.58 26.30
C SER A 638 27.27 13.74 25.67
N MET A 639 26.41 13.46 24.69
CA MET A 639 25.53 14.46 24.08
C MET A 639 24.53 15.03 25.10
N LEU A 640 23.86 14.19 25.89
CA LEU A 640 22.90 14.64 26.91
C LEU A 640 23.55 15.53 27.98
N SER A 641 24.84 15.30 28.28
CA SER A 641 25.59 16.10 29.25
C SER A 641 25.95 17.51 28.77
N THR A 642 25.81 17.79 27.47
CA THR A 642 26.22 19.05 26.83
C THR A 642 25.08 19.76 26.12
N ASN A 643 24.07 19.03 25.62
CA ASN A 643 22.89 19.58 24.97
C ASN A 643 22.00 20.34 25.97
N ARG A 644 21.54 21.53 25.55
CA ARG A 644 20.70 22.43 26.36
C ARG A 644 19.29 22.63 25.83
N SER A 645 18.97 22.08 24.66
CA SER A 645 17.70 22.31 23.95
C SER A 645 16.72 21.15 24.10
N LEU A 646 17.21 19.91 24.16
CA LEU A 646 16.41 18.69 24.16
C LEU A 646 15.71 18.50 25.51
N THR A 647 14.40 18.40 25.46
CA THR A 647 13.51 18.21 26.62
C THR A 647 12.86 16.83 26.62
N GLU A 648 12.64 16.22 25.46
CA GLU A 648 12.00 14.92 25.33
C GLU A 648 12.82 13.99 24.41
N LEU A 649 13.09 12.78 24.91
CA LEU A 649 13.80 11.74 24.19
C LEU A 649 13.07 10.39 24.35
N ASP A 650 12.71 9.79 23.22
CA ASP A 650 12.12 8.45 23.18
C ASP A 650 13.09 7.44 22.56
N LEU A 651 13.48 6.43 23.35
CA LEU A 651 14.39 5.35 22.97
C LEU A 651 13.71 3.97 23.07
N GLN A 652 12.39 3.91 23.14
CA GLN A 652 11.67 2.64 23.25
C GLN A 652 11.93 1.71 22.05
N LEU A 653 11.69 0.41 22.24
CA LEU A 653 11.95 -0.63 21.23
C LEU A 653 13.40 -0.68 20.68
N ASN A 654 14.39 -0.18 21.43
CA ASN A 654 15.82 -0.39 21.17
C ASN A 654 16.44 -1.38 22.17
N ASP A 655 17.56 -2.01 21.78
CA ASP A 655 18.28 -2.99 22.61
C ASP A 655 19.50 -2.36 23.29
N LEU A 656 19.23 -1.44 24.21
CA LEU A 656 20.29 -0.70 24.93
C LEU A 656 21.05 -1.57 25.93
N GLY A 657 20.47 -2.71 26.34
CA GLY A 657 20.97 -3.52 27.44
C GLY A 657 21.06 -2.76 28.77
N GLU A 658 21.53 -3.44 29.82
CA GLU A 658 21.72 -2.84 31.14
C GLU A 658 22.84 -1.79 31.11
N GLN A 659 23.95 -2.10 30.43
CA GLN A 659 25.10 -1.22 30.34
C GLN A 659 24.77 0.10 29.65
N GLY A 660 24.00 0.06 28.56
CA GLY A 660 23.59 1.27 27.85
C GLY A 660 22.72 2.17 28.72
N VAL A 661 21.81 1.60 29.51
CA VAL A 661 20.98 2.38 30.45
C VAL A 661 21.83 3.01 31.56
N ARG A 662 22.83 2.32 32.10
CA ARG A 662 23.76 2.90 33.09
C ARG A 662 24.51 4.12 32.53
N LEU A 663 25.05 4.00 31.32
CA LEU A 663 25.74 5.10 30.63
C LEU A 663 24.79 6.30 30.43
N LEU A 664 23.55 6.06 30.01
CA LEU A 664 22.56 7.14 29.88
C LEU A 664 22.29 7.82 31.24
N CYS A 665 22.21 7.08 32.34
CA CYS A 665 22.08 7.66 33.68
C CYS A 665 23.25 8.57 34.05
N GLU A 666 24.48 8.25 33.67
CA GLU A 666 25.65 9.12 33.90
C GLU A 666 25.51 10.47 33.19
N GLY A 667 25.09 10.46 31.92
CA GLY A 667 24.84 11.70 31.16
C GLY A 667 23.71 12.54 31.74
N LEU A 668 22.62 11.89 32.19
CA LEU A 668 21.43 12.55 32.76
C LEU A 668 21.66 13.15 34.15
N ARG A 669 22.67 12.68 34.91
CA ARG A 669 23.08 13.30 36.18
C ARG A 669 23.78 14.63 36.01
N ASN A 670 24.21 14.97 34.79
CA ASN A 670 24.86 16.25 34.55
C ASN A 670 23.87 17.40 34.79
N PRO A 671 24.21 18.39 35.65
CA PRO A 671 23.32 19.53 35.91
C PRO A 671 22.98 20.38 34.69
N ALA A 672 23.77 20.30 33.62
CA ALA A 672 23.52 21.01 32.36
C ALA A 672 22.47 20.31 31.46
N CYS A 673 22.05 19.08 31.79
CA CYS A 673 21.05 18.34 31.03
C CYS A 673 19.65 18.90 31.29
N ASN A 674 18.96 19.31 30.22
CA ASN A 674 17.60 19.88 30.28
C ASN A 674 16.48 18.87 29.97
N LEU A 675 16.82 17.59 29.86
CA LEU A 675 15.85 16.54 29.55
C LEU A 675 14.82 16.40 30.68
N THR A 676 13.53 16.49 30.33
CA THR A 676 12.40 16.36 31.27
C THR A 676 11.61 15.09 31.03
N ILE A 677 11.64 14.52 29.83
CA ILE A 677 10.92 13.29 29.48
C ILE A 677 11.91 12.32 28.82
N LEU A 678 12.02 11.13 29.41
CA LEU A 678 12.78 10.02 28.86
C LEU A 678 11.88 8.79 28.78
N ARG A 679 11.73 8.19 27.59
CA ARG A 679 10.98 6.94 27.42
C ARG A 679 11.91 5.76 27.13
N LEU A 680 11.80 4.72 27.94
CA LEU A 680 12.63 3.51 27.87
C LEU A 680 11.81 2.21 28.02
N ASN A 681 12.36 1.11 27.51
CA ASN A 681 11.85 -0.23 27.78
C ASN A 681 12.23 -0.66 29.20
N SER A 682 11.24 -0.80 30.08
CA SER A 682 11.46 -1.23 31.48
C SER A 682 11.30 -2.74 31.70
N SER A 683 10.84 -3.49 30.69
CA SER A 683 10.43 -4.88 30.85
C SER A 683 11.55 -5.91 30.96
N SER A 684 12.78 -5.52 30.63
CA SER A 684 13.95 -6.41 30.56
C SER A 684 15.12 -5.95 31.46
N LEU A 685 14.92 -4.93 32.30
CA LEU A 685 15.96 -4.40 33.19
C LEU A 685 15.94 -5.11 34.54
N ASN A 686 17.11 -5.37 35.11
CA ASN A 686 17.23 -5.96 36.45
C ASN A 686 16.95 -4.95 37.57
N ASP A 687 16.80 -5.46 38.81
CA ASP A 687 16.47 -4.64 39.97
C ASP A 687 17.53 -3.57 40.29
N GLN A 688 18.81 -3.83 39.98
CA GLN A 688 19.90 -2.90 40.21
C GLN A 688 19.78 -1.67 39.30
N VAL A 689 19.60 -1.87 38.00
CA VAL A 689 19.42 -0.77 37.04
C VAL A 689 18.12 -0.02 37.31
N MET A 690 17.06 -0.72 37.73
CA MET A 690 15.81 -0.10 38.15
C MET A 690 15.97 0.75 39.42
N ALA A 691 16.84 0.36 40.36
CA ALA A 691 17.18 1.17 41.52
C ALA A 691 17.98 2.42 41.12
N GLU A 692 18.91 2.29 40.17
CA GLU A 692 19.66 3.43 39.62
C GLU A 692 18.74 4.46 38.93
N LEU A 693 17.77 4.02 38.13
CA LEU A 693 16.78 4.91 37.50
C LEU A 693 15.89 5.61 38.55
N LYS A 694 15.54 4.93 39.64
CA LYS A 694 14.80 5.54 40.77
C LYS A 694 15.64 6.59 41.51
N ALA A 695 16.93 6.30 41.74
CA ALA A 695 17.87 7.24 42.34
C ALA A 695 18.05 8.48 41.45
N LEU A 696 18.23 8.30 40.15
CA LEU A 696 18.30 9.38 39.16
C LEU A 696 17.06 10.29 39.23
N LYS A 697 15.86 9.69 39.33
CA LYS A 697 14.61 10.45 39.47
C LYS A 697 14.52 11.21 40.80
N ALA A 698 15.11 10.69 41.87
CA ALA A 698 15.19 11.39 43.15
C ALA A 698 16.19 12.57 43.11
N GLU A 699 17.32 12.40 42.41
CA GLU A 699 18.33 13.43 42.18
C GLU A 699 17.82 14.53 41.23
N ASN A 700 17.01 14.17 40.22
CA ASN A 700 16.40 15.09 39.27
C ASN A 700 14.86 14.92 39.23
N PRO A 701 14.12 15.57 40.15
CA PRO A 701 12.67 15.40 40.27
C PRO A 701 11.87 15.96 39.08
N LYS A 702 12.51 16.73 38.18
CA LYS A 702 11.89 17.23 36.94
C LYS A 702 11.89 16.19 35.82
N LEU A 703 12.71 15.13 35.94
CA LEU A 703 12.83 14.07 34.95
C LEU A 703 11.72 13.01 35.12
N LEU A 704 10.88 12.89 34.10
CA LEU A 704 9.87 11.86 33.95
C LEU A 704 10.44 10.71 33.13
N ILE A 705 10.65 9.57 33.78
CA ILE A 705 11.03 8.33 33.13
C ILE A 705 9.76 7.51 32.92
N GLU A 706 9.34 7.37 31.67
CA GLU A 706 8.14 6.64 31.27
C GLU A 706 8.49 5.32 30.60
N SER A 707 7.61 4.34 30.78
CA SER A 707 7.62 3.11 30.01
C SER A 707 6.19 2.82 29.59
N THR A 708 5.91 2.81 28.30
CA THR A 708 4.57 2.52 27.80
C THR A 708 4.25 1.02 27.99
N ARG A 709 3.70 0.67 29.15
CA ARG A 709 2.80 -0.48 29.31
C ARG A 709 1.45 0.06 29.74
N LYS A 710 0.37 -0.21 28.98
CA LYS A 710 -0.98 -0.25 29.57
C LYS A 710 -0.98 -1.38 30.60
N PRO A 711 -1.17 -1.13 31.92
CA PRO A 711 -1.35 -2.19 32.89
C PRO A 711 -2.83 -2.56 32.97
N ARG A 712 -3.06 -3.86 32.89
CA ARG A 712 -4.25 -4.56 33.39
C ARG A 712 -4.68 -3.99 34.74
N VAL A 713 -5.96 -3.69 34.90
CA VAL A 713 -6.58 -3.47 36.22
C VAL A 713 -6.55 -4.81 36.96
N LYS A 714 -5.56 -4.98 37.85
CA LYS A 714 -5.73 -5.83 39.02
C LYS A 714 -6.36 -4.96 40.10
N VAL A 715 -7.58 -5.31 40.46
CA VAL A 715 -8.27 -4.81 41.64
C VAL A 715 -7.46 -5.25 42.86
N SER A 716 -6.97 -4.28 43.62
CA SER A 716 -6.60 -4.46 45.02
C SER A 716 -7.32 -3.37 45.80
N THR A 717 -8.30 -3.81 46.58
CA THR A 717 -9.12 -3.04 47.53
C THR A 717 -8.27 -2.29 48.55
N PRO A 718 -8.61 -1.04 48.89
CA PRO A 718 -8.26 -0.48 50.17
C PRO A 718 -9.51 -0.25 51.05
N ASP A 719 -9.36 -0.65 52.31
CA ASP A 719 -10.23 -0.39 53.45
C ASP A 719 -10.60 1.10 53.59
N LEU A 720 -11.88 1.32 53.88
CA LEU A 720 -12.43 2.57 54.42
C LEU A 720 -12.13 2.64 55.91
N ASN A 721 -11.48 3.71 56.40
CA ASN A 721 -11.90 4.39 57.63
C ASN A 721 -11.10 5.67 57.97
N LYS A 722 -11.87 6.71 58.34
CA LYS A 722 -11.51 7.98 59.03
C LYS A 722 -10.82 9.04 58.17
N GLY A 723 -11.19 10.32 58.19
CA GLY A 723 -12.15 11.08 58.99
C GLY A 723 -12.13 12.54 58.48
N GLU A 724 -13.23 13.24 58.73
CA GLU A 724 -13.57 14.59 58.28
C GLU A 724 -12.57 15.69 58.71
N THR A 725 -12.38 16.74 57.90
CA THR A 725 -12.82 18.13 58.23
C THR A 725 -12.42 19.18 57.17
N SER A 726 -13.44 19.89 56.67
CA SER A 726 -13.52 21.29 56.23
C SER A 726 -12.27 22.09 55.81
N ALA A 727 -12.20 22.48 54.53
CA ALA A 727 -11.90 23.85 54.07
C ALA A 727 -12.33 24.03 52.60
N GLU A 728 -12.93 25.18 52.29
CA GLU A 728 -13.63 25.54 51.04
C GLU A 728 -12.80 25.39 49.73
N PRO A 729 -13.43 25.04 48.59
CA PRO A 729 -12.77 25.13 47.29
C PRO A 729 -12.96 26.50 46.61
N SER A 730 -11.83 27.04 46.15
CA SER A 730 -11.61 28.29 45.41
C SER A 730 -12.24 28.30 43.99
N PRO A 731 -12.25 29.45 43.26
CA PRO A 731 -13.18 29.79 42.18
C PRO A 731 -13.03 29.04 40.84
N PHE A 732 -12.39 27.86 40.84
CA PHE A 732 -12.25 26.99 39.66
C PHE A 732 -13.41 26.00 39.47
N LYS A 733 -14.35 25.88 40.41
CA LYS A 733 -15.56 25.05 40.26
C LYS A 733 -16.79 25.77 39.69
N ARG A 734 -16.83 27.11 39.66
CA ARG A 734 -17.90 27.87 38.98
C ARG A 734 -17.75 27.89 37.46
N ARG A 735 -16.55 27.69 36.91
CA ARG A 735 -16.28 27.78 35.47
C ARG A 735 -16.44 26.47 34.68
N LYS A 736 -16.66 25.33 35.36
CA LYS A 736 -16.97 24.05 34.70
C LYS A 736 -18.48 23.72 34.67
N GLN A 737 -19.31 24.49 35.36
CA GLN A 737 -20.77 24.34 35.34
C GLN A 737 -21.46 25.29 34.34
N GLN A 738 -20.81 26.40 33.96
CA GLN A 738 -21.32 27.27 32.89
C GLN A 738 -21.01 26.76 31.47
N THR A 739 -19.98 25.93 31.27
CA THR A 739 -19.68 25.34 29.94
C THR A 739 -20.60 24.15 29.58
N LEU A 740 -21.30 23.55 30.55
CA LEU A 740 -22.30 22.50 30.28
C LEU A 740 -23.71 23.05 30.02
N GLN A 741 -24.01 24.29 30.43
CA GLN A 741 -25.30 24.94 30.14
C GLN A 741 -25.36 25.62 28.76
N THR A 742 -24.21 26.02 28.19
CA THR A 742 -24.15 26.59 26.82
C THR A 742 -24.15 25.51 25.73
N LEU A 743 -23.78 24.26 26.05
CA LEU A 743 -23.84 23.13 25.10
C LEU A 743 -25.20 22.40 25.10
N GLN A 744 -26.06 22.63 26.10
CA GLN A 744 -27.45 22.16 26.09
C GLN A 744 -28.43 23.17 25.46
N THR A 745 -28.05 24.44 25.32
CA THR A 745 -28.89 25.46 24.65
C THR A 745 -28.75 25.46 23.12
N LEU A 746 -27.64 24.95 22.58
CA LEU A 746 -27.45 24.83 21.11
C LEU A 746 -27.95 23.50 20.50
N GLN A 747 -28.39 22.54 21.32
CA GLN A 747 -29.06 21.30 20.85
C GLN A 747 -30.60 21.38 20.91
N LEU A 748 -31.18 22.45 21.47
CA LEU A 748 -32.62 22.70 21.51
C LEU A 748 -33.12 23.72 20.46
N GLU A 749 -32.22 24.40 19.74
CA GLU A 749 -32.59 25.31 18.64
C GLU A 749 -32.66 24.65 17.25
N TYR A 750 -32.17 23.41 17.09
CA TYR A 750 -32.32 22.65 15.85
C TYR A 750 -33.58 21.75 15.82
N ALA A 751 -34.19 21.50 16.98
CA ALA A 751 -35.43 20.73 17.10
C ALA A 751 -36.70 21.58 16.96
N SER A 752 -36.62 22.92 17.04
CA SER A 752 -37.76 23.83 16.97
C SER A 752 -38.11 24.33 15.55
N LYS A 753 -37.35 23.94 14.52
CA LYS A 753 -37.53 24.42 13.13
C LYS A 753 -38.15 23.44 12.14
N ILE A 754 -38.60 22.26 12.57
CA ILE A 754 -39.36 21.30 11.74
C ILE A 754 -40.85 21.23 12.15
N ALA A 755 -41.29 22.10 13.07
CA ALA A 755 -42.68 22.14 13.56
C ALA A 755 -43.54 23.27 12.97
N SER A 756 -43.26 23.74 11.75
CA SER A 756 -44.10 24.74 11.09
C SER A 756 -44.30 24.47 9.60
N LEU A 757 -45.22 23.56 9.27
CA LEU A 757 -46.15 23.63 8.14
C LEU A 757 -47.34 22.67 8.44
N PRO A 758 -48.58 22.96 7.99
CA PRO A 758 -49.80 22.52 8.67
C PRO A 758 -50.32 21.14 8.23
N VAL A 759 -51.02 20.48 9.16
CA VAL A 759 -51.94 19.35 8.94
C VAL A 759 -53.35 19.89 8.65
N ALA A 760 -54.00 19.42 7.58
CA ALA A 760 -55.47 19.31 7.45
C ALA A 760 -55.77 18.32 6.30
N LEU A 761 -56.23 17.09 6.60
CA LEU A 761 -57.63 16.63 6.64
C LEU A 761 -58.32 16.76 5.26
N LEU A 762 -58.99 15.78 4.63
CA LEU A 762 -59.58 14.47 4.95
C LEU A 762 -60.07 13.90 3.60
N LYS A 763 -60.15 12.56 3.46
CA LYS A 763 -61.38 11.79 3.15
C LYS A 763 -61.08 10.38 2.56
N LEU A 764 -61.36 9.37 3.38
CA LEU A 764 -61.79 7.98 3.06
C LEU A 764 -63.07 7.98 2.17
N PRO A 765 -63.63 6.87 1.59
CA PRO A 765 -63.55 5.46 2.05
C PRO A 765 -63.62 4.31 0.99
N HIS A 766 -63.44 3.07 1.49
CA HIS A 766 -64.04 1.75 1.13
C HIS A 766 -64.41 1.36 -0.31
N LEU A 767 -64.04 0.13 -0.72
CA LEU A 767 -64.97 -0.91 -1.23
C LEU A 767 -64.32 -2.31 -1.29
N LEU A 768 -65.04 -3.28 -0.71
CA LEU A 768 -64.84 -4.74 -0.72
C LEU A 768 -65.27 -5.34 -2.06
N HIS A 769 -64.66 -6.47 -2.50
CA HIS A 769 -65.25 -7.60 -3.28
C HIS A 769 -64.11 -8.59 -3.66
N SER A 770 -64.01 -9.78 -3.04
CA SER A 770 -64.56 -11.11 -3.41
C SER A 770 -63.76 -11.94 -4.45
N PHE A 771 -63.23 -13.08 -3.96
CA PHE A 771 -62.57 -14.27 -4.58
C PHE A 771 -63.22 -14.85 -5.87
N PRO A 772 -62.55 -15.66 -6.74
CA PRO A 772 -61.95 -17.02 -6.50
C PRO A 772 -60.58 -17.23 -7.22
N GLY A 773 -59.77 -18.29 -7.11
CA GLY A 773 -59.86 -19.70 -6.69
C GLY A 773 -58.98 -20.52 -7.66
N ASN A 774 -58.25 -21.53 -7.12
CA ASN A 774 -57.38 -22.53 -7.79
C ASN A 774 -56.03 -22.04 -8.34
N GLU A 775 -54.90 -22.76 -8.26
CA GLU A 775 -54.62 -24.14 -7.86
C GLU A 775 -53.12 -24.25 -7.48
N LEU A 776 -52.82 -25.22 -6.64
CA LEU A 776 -51.52 -25.50 -6.02
C LEU A 776 -50.40 -25.83 -7.03
N THR A 777 -49.17 -25.41 -6.71
CA THR A 777 -48.04 -26.35 -6.61
C THR A 777 -46.97 -25.78 -5.67
N GLU A 778 -46.62 -26.58 -4.67
CA GLU A 778 -45.61 -26.34 -3.64
C GLU A 778 -44.20 -26.18 -4.21
N SER A 779 -43.42 -25.28 -3.60
CA SER A 779 -42.05 -25.60 -3.20
C SER A 779 -41.64 -24.71 -2.03
N LEU A 780 -41.59 -25.32 -0.84
CA LEU A 780 -40.95 -24.76 0.37
C LEU A 780 -39.49 -24.44 0.08
N GLU A 781 -39.09 -23.18 0.25
CA GLU A 781 -37.76 -22.69 0.68
C GLU A 781 -37.69 -21.17 0.40
N THR A 782 -38.32 -20.32 1.22
CA THR A 782 -38.14 -18.86 1.10
C THR A 782 -38.10 -18.19 2.47
N GLU A 783 -36.95 -18.23 3.12
CA GLU A 783 -36.70 -17.40 4.33
C GLU A 783 -35.57 -16.38 4.19
N ASP A 784 -35.07 -16.17 2.97
CA ASP A 784 -34.17 -15.05 2.66
C ASP A 784 -34.70 -14.26 1.45
N GLY A 785 -35.74 -13.45 1.67
CA GLY A 785 -36.46 -12.71 0.64
C GLY A 785 -36.49 -11.19 0.85
N PHE A 786 -37.14 -10.48 -0.07
CA PHE A 786 -37.29 -9.02 0.01
C PHE A 786 -38.28 -8.60 1.10
N TRP A 787 -38.06 -7.42 1.68
CA TRP A 787 -38.93 -6.81 2.69
C TRP A 787 -39.41 -5.43 2.22
N GLY A 788 -40.73 -5.22 2.22
CA GLY A 788 -41.37 -3.94 1.91
C GLY A 788 -42.07 -3.32 3.12
N SER A 789 -42.74 -2.19 2.91
CA SER A 789 -43.51 -1.48 3.95
C SER A 789 -44.68 -2.29 4.52
N THR A 790 -45.15 -3.31 3.80
CA THR A 790 -46.26 -4.19 4.17
C THR A 790 -45.81 -5.55 4.72
N GLY A 791 -44.50 -5.83 4.80
CA GLY A 791 -43.96 -7.11 5.28
C GLY A 791 -43.05 -7.82 4.25
N PRO A 792 -42.77 -9.12 4.45
CA PRO A 792 -41.94 -9.90 3.54
C PRO A 792 -42.64 -10.11 2.19
N VAL A 793 -41.86 -10.16 1.13
CA VAL A 793 -42.29 -10.40 -0.24
C VAL A 793 -41.72 -11.75 -0.68
N ALA A 794 -42.56 -12.60 -1.25
CA ALA A 794 -42.15 -13.90 -1.75
C ALA A 794 -41.13 -13.75 -2.88
N THR A 795 -39.96 -14.36 -2.71
CA THR A 795 -38.90 -14.42 -3.72
C THR A 795 -38.80 -15.86 -4.23
N GLU A 796 -39.18 -16.10 -5.48
CA GLU A 796 -39.10 -17.41 -6.13
C GLU A 796 -37.65 -17.70 -6.58
N VAL A 797 -37.18 -18.92 -6.36
CA VAL A 797 -35.90 -19.40 -6.92
C VAL A 797 -36.18 -20.07 -8.25
N VAL A 798 -35.86 -19.41 -9.36
CA VAL A 798 -36.16 -19.87 -10.72
C VAL A 798 -35.16 -20.93 -11.18
N ASP A 799 -33.87 -20.73 -10.89
CA ASP A 799 -32.80 -21.67 -11.23
C ASP A 799 -31.73 -21.63 -10.11
N ARG A 800 -31.64 -22.72 -9.35
CA ARG A 800 -30.66 -22.86 -8.26
C ARG A 800 -29.23 -22.94 -8.77
N GLU A 801 -28.98 -23.55 -9.94
CA GLU A 801 -27.63 -23.71 -10.49
C GLU A 801 -27.10 -22.37 -11.02
N ARG A 802 -27.97 -21.55 -11.61
CA ARG A 802 -27.63 -20.20 -12.08
C ARG A 802 -27.75 -19.11 -11.01
N ASN A 803 -28.24 -19.45 -9.82
CA ASN A 803 -28.57 -18.46 -8.78
C ASN A 803 -29.52 -17.37 -9.29
N LEU A 804 -30.56 -17.76 -10.04
CA LEU A 804 -31.56 -16.89 -10.62
C LEU A 804 -32.81 -16.83 -9.72
N TYR A 805 -33.20 -15.62 -9.36
CA TYR A 805 -34.35 -15.33 -8.51
C TYR A 805 -35.36 -14.47 -9.24
N ARG A 806 -36.65 -14.66 -8.94
CA ARG A 806 -37.74 -13.81 -9.43
C ARG A 806 -38.55 -13.30 -8.25
N VAL A 807 -38.82 -12.01 -8.22
CA VAL A 807 -39.64 -11.36 -7.19
C VAL A 807 -40.73 -10.53 -7.84
N GLN A 808 -41.93 -10.60 -7.29
CA GLN A 808 -43.06 -9.76 -7.69
C GLN A 808 -43.31 -8.70 -6.63
N PHE A 809 -43.02 -7.44 -6.93
CA PHE A 809 -43.35 -6.33 -6.06
C PHE A 809 -44.81 -5.91 -6.31
N PRO A 810 -45.70 -6.00 -5.29
CA PRO A 810 -47.14 -5.90 -5.50
C PRO A 810 -47.64 -4.46 -5.68
N MET A 811 -46.88 -3.46 -5.22
CA MET A 811 -47.26 -2.05 -5.28
C MET A 811 -46.05 -1.13 -5.25
N ALA A 812 -46.27 0.15 -5.55
CA ALA A 812 -45.26 1.20 -5.44
C ALA A 812 -44.68 1.25 -4.01
N GLY A 813 -43.36 1.34 -3.89
CA GLY A 813 -42.70 1.31 -2.58
C GLY A 813 -41.22 0.96 -2.63
N SER A 814 -40.60 0.94 -1.45
CA SER A 814 -39.19 0.56 -1.26
C SER A 814 -39.11 -0.86 -0.70
N TYR A 815 -38.35 -1.72 -1.36
CA TYR A 815 -38.16 -3.12 -1.02
C TYR A 815 -36.67 -3.41 -0.85
N HIS A 816 -36.30 -4.04 0.28
CA HIS A 816 -34.91 -4.29 0.65
C HIS A 816 -34.67 -5.78 0.89
N TRP A 817 -33.57 -6.31 0.38
CA TRP A 817 -33.13 -7.68 0.62
C TRP A 817 -31.95 -7.67 1.61
N PRO A 818 -32.17 -8.01 2.90
CA PRO A 818 -31.18 -7.81 3.95
C PRO A 818 -29.87 -8.58 3.75
N SER A 819 -29.94 -9.83 3.28
CA SER A 819 -28.74 -10.66 3.13
C SER A 819 -27.84 -10.19 1.98
N THR A 820 -28.41 -9.60 0.92
CA THR A 820 -27.68 -9.16 -0.27
C THR A 820 -27.30 -7.69 -0.21
N GLY A 821 -28.07 -6.87 0.50
CA GLY A 821 -27.96 -5.42 0.53
C GLY A 821 -28.62 -4.71 -0.67
N LEU A 822 -29.30 -5.46 -1.56
CA LEU A 822 -30.05 -4.88 -2.68
C LEU A 822 -31.32 -4.16 -2.21
N ARG A 823 -31.62 -3.01 -2.80
CA ARG A 823 -32.89 -2.31 -2.58
C ARG A 823 -33.47 -1.79 -3.90
N PHE A 824 -34.77 -1.93 -4.07
CA PHE A 824 -35.51 -1.40 -5.22
C PHE A 824 -36.57 -0.41 -4.75
N VAL A 825 -36.70 0.70 -5.47
CA VAL A 825 -37.82 1.63 -5.36
C VAL A 825 -38.63 1.50 -6.64
N VAL A 826 -39.86 1.02 -6.53
CA VAL A 826 -40.75 0.80 -7.68
C VAL A 826 -41.91 1.78 -7.67
N THR A 827 -42.34 2.23 -8.85
CA THR A 827 -43.43 3.20 -9.03
C THR A 827 -44.81 2.54 -9.18
N ARG A 828 -44.82 1.24 -9.49
CA ARG A 828 -46.01 0.40 -9.69
C ARG A 828 -45.67 -1.06 -9.39
N ALA A 829 -46.66 -1.94 -9.44
CA ALA A 829 -46.40 -3.38 -9.37
C ALA A 829 -45.44 -3.79 -10.49
N ALA A 830 -44.43 -4.60 -10.17
CA ALA A 830 -43.36 -4.96 -11.10
C ALA A 830 -42.79 -6.33 -10.78
N THR A 831 -42.47 -7.10 -11.82
CA THR A 831 -41.69 -8.33 -11.68
C THR A 831 -40.21 -8.04 -11.96
N ILE A 832 -39.32 -8.48 -11.08
CA ILE A 832 -37.87 -8.35 -11.25
C ILE A 832 -37.23 -9.73 -11.20
N GLU A 833 -36.37 -10.03 -12.17
CA GLU A 833 -35.47 -11.18 -12.15
C GLU A 833 -34.06 -10.72 -11.81
N ILE A 834 -33.36 -11.49 -10.97
CA ILE A 834 -32.02 -11.19 -10.46
C ILE A 834 -31.17 -12.45 -10.51
N GLU A 835 -30.14 -12.46 -11.35
CA GLU A 835 -29.12 -13.50 -11.41
C GLU A 835 -27.83 -13.03 -10.72
N PHE A 836 -27.21 -13.90 -9.91
CA PHE A 836 -25.91 -13.61 -9.29
C PHE A 836 -24.79 -14.01 -10.26
N CYS A 837 -24.03 -13.01 -10.73
CA CYS A 837 -23.01 -13.21 -11.75
C CYS A 837 -21.60 -13.16 -11.15
N ALA A 838 -20.64 -13.76 -11.85
CA ALA A 838 -19.22 -13.73 -11.45
C ALA A 838 -18.42 -12.77 -12.33
N TRP A 839 -17.75 -11.81 -11.69
CA TRP A 839 -16.86 -10.86 -12.36
C TRP A 839 -15.76 -11.52 -13.22
N SER A 840 -15.29 -12.71 -12.84
CA SER A 840 -14.28 -13.50 -13.60
C SER A 840 -14.70 -13.78 -15.06
N GLN A 841 -16.00 -13.84 -15.34
CA GLN A 841 -16.53 -14.09 -16.69
C GLN A 841 -16.36 -12.88 -17.62
N PHE A 842 -16.19 -11.68 -17.05
CA PHE A 842 -16.23 -10.40 -17.76
C PHE A 842 -14.94 -9.57 -17.66
N LEU A 843 -14.19 -9.69 -16.55
CA LEU A 843 -12.99 -8.88 -16.31
C LEU A 843 -11.86 -9.22 -17.29
N GLY A 844 -11.60 -10.50 -17.57
CA GLY A 844 -10.53 -10.94 -18.51
C GLY A 844 -10.77 -10.61 -19.99
N LYS A 845 -11.83 -9.85 -20.32
CA LYS A 845 -12.20 -9.46 -21.68
C LYS A 845 -12.33 -7.93 -21.86
N THR A 846 -12.11 -7.12 -20.81
CA THR A 846 -12.47 -5.69 -20.82
C THR A 846 -11.35 -4.76 -20.34
N PRO A 847 -11.20 -3.53 -20.90
CA PRO A 847 -10.12 -2.60 -20.53
C PRO A 847 -10.20 -2.05 -19.08
N LEU A 848 -11.27 -2.37 -18.35
CA LEU A 848 -11.59 -1.77 -17.06
C LEU A 848 -10.70 -2.24 -15.92
N GLU A 849 -10.09 -3.44 -16.01
CA GLU A 849 -9.22 -3.99 -14.97
C GLU A 849 -8.02 -3.08 -14.59
N GLN A 850 -7.60 -2.21 -15.51
CA GLN A 850 -6.40 -1.37 -15.36
C GLN A 850 -6.66 -0.05 -14.64
N SER A 851 -7.92 0.43 -14.65
CA SER A 851 -8.31 1.74 -14.11
C SER A 851 -9.45 1.66 -13.09
N HIS A 852 -10.09 0.49 -12.97
CA HIS A 852 -11.23 0.28 -12.10
C HIS A 852 -11.04 -1.01 -11.29
N MET A 853 -11.41 -0.95 -10.01
CA MET A 853 -11.46 -2.09 -9.12
C MET A 853 -12.92 -2.49 -8.89
N VAL A 854 -13.20 -3.79 -8.81
CA VAL A 854 -14.50 -4.25 -8.34
C VAL A 854 -14.76 -3.69 -6.95
N ALA A 855 -15.91 -3.06 -6.77
CA ALA A 855 -16.31 -2.43 -5.51
C ALA A 855 -17.54 -3.10 -4.88
N GLY A 856 -18.22 -3.99 -5.60
CA GLY A 856 -19.38 -4.74 -5.12
C GLY A 856 -19.73 -5.93 -6.02
N PRO A 857 -20.78 -6.69 -5.65
CA PRO A 857 -21.25 -7.84 -6.42
C PRO A 857 -21.76 -7.47 -7.82
N LEU A 858 -21.79 -8.47 -8.71
CA LEU A 858 -22.30 -8.36 -10.08
C LEU A 858 -23.66 -9.05 -10.18
N PHE A 859 -24.64 -8.38 -10.77
CA PHE A 859 -25.99 -8.92 -10.95
C PHE A 859 -26.43 -8.81 -12.41
N ASP A 860 -27.13 -9.81 -12.94
CA ASP A 860 -27.97 -9.63 -14.13
C ASP A 860 -29.41 -9.35 -13.67
N ILE A 861 -29.84 -8.10 -13.82
CA ILE A 861 -31.17 -7.67 -13.38
C ILE A 861 -32.04 -7.45 -14.61
N LYS A 862 -33.27 -7.98 -14.59
CA LYS A 862 -34.29 -7.71 -15.62
C LYS A 862 -35.55 -7.20 -14.95
N ALA A 863 -36.04 -6.06 -15.42
CA ALA A 863 -37.29 -5.47 -14.96
C ALA A 863 -38.02 -4.76 -16.10
N GLU A 864 -39.32 -4.53 -15.92
CA GLU A 864 -40.13 -3.78 -16.88
C GLU A 864 -39.68 -2.32 -17.00
N GLN A 865 -39.64 -1.79 -18.22
CA GLN A 865 -39.21 -0.43 -18.50
C GLN A 865 -40.08 0.59 -17.76
N GLY A 866 -39.44 1.51 -17.02
CA GLY A 866 -40.10 2.56 -16.24
C GLY A 866 -40.82 2.08 -14.97
N ALA A 867 -40.71 0.80 -14.59
CA ALA A 867 -41.32 0.28 -13.36
C ALA A 867 -40.45 0.52 -12.10
N VAL A 868 -39.12 0.60 -12.27
CA VAL A 868 -38.17 0.88 -11.20
C VAL A 868 -37.74 2.35 -11.27
N ASP A 869 -37.99 3.10 -10.20
CA ASP A 869 -37.56 4.49 -10.03
C ASP A 869 -36.08 4.57 -9.64
N ALA A 870 -35.64 3.70 -8.73
CA ALA A 870 -34.26 3.63 -8.29
C ALA A 870 -33.85 2.23 -7.82
N VAL A 871 -32.57 1.90 -7.99
CA VAL A 871 -31.95 0.69 -7.42
C VAL A 871 -30.73 1.07 -6.59
N TYR A 872 -30.58 0.44 -5.43
CA TYR A 872 -29.43 0.58 -4.55
C TYR A 872 -28.60 -0.69 -4.66
N LEU A 873 -27.42 -0.56 -5.26
CA LEU A 873 -26.47 -1.65 -5.49
C LEU A 873 -25.46 -1.69 -4.35
N PRO A 874 -25.29 -2.81 -3.65
CA PRO A 874 -24.34 -2.91 -2.53
C PRO A 874 -22.89 -2.74 -2.99
N HIS A 875 -22.05 -2.16 -2.12
CA HIS A 875 -20.60 -2.12 -2.30
C HIS A 875 -19.89 -2.33 -0.97
N PHE A 876 -18.69 -2.93 -1.02
CA PHE A 876 -17.88 -3.18 0.18
C PHE A 876 -16.87 -2.07 0.47
N VAL A 877 -16.80 -1.01 -0.34
CA VAL A 877 -15.87 0.10 -0.13
C VAL A 877 -16.29 0.95 1.08
N ALA A 878 -15.38 1.23 2.02
CA ALA A 878 -15.67 2.06 3.17
C ALA A 878 -15.48 3.55 2.83
N LEU A 879 -16.54 4.36 2.94
CA LEU A 879 -16.50 5.78 2.57
C LEU A 879 -15.64 6.65 3.52
N GLN A 880 -15.30 6.17 4.72
CA GLN A 880 -14.34 6.84 5.61
C GLN A 880 -12.96 6.88 4.95
N GLY A 881 -12.58 8.03 4.41
CA GLY A 881 -11.32 8.25 3.69
C GLY A 881 -11.43 8.37 2.17
N ILE A 882 -12.62 8.16 1.59
CA ILE A 882 -12.87 8.40 0.15
C ILE A 882 -13.62 9.72 0.01
N GLN A 883 -12.89 10.76 -0.40
CA GLN A 883 -13.42 12.13 -0.50
C GLN A 883 -14.21 12.39 -1.79
N ASP A 884 -14.10 11.50 -2.79
CA ASP A 884 -14.68 11.70 -4.11
C ASP A 884 -15.55 10.49 -4.52
N THR A 885 -16.87 10.65 -4.38
CA THR A 885 -17.86 9.65 -4.78
C THR A 885 -18.05 9.56 -6.30
N SER A 886 -17.53 10.51 -7.09
CA SER A 886 -17.54 10.45 -8.56
C SER A 886 -16.64 9.34 -9.13
N LYS A 887 -15.79 8.75 -8.28
CA LYS A 887 -14.99 7.57 -8.62
C LYS A 887 -15.82 6.29 -8.68
N PHE A 888 -17.00 6.25 -8.07
CA PHE A 888 -17.90 5.12 -8.20
C PHE A 888 -18.55 5.16 -9.57
N GLN A 889 -18.52 4.03 -10.27
CA GLN A 889 -19.17 3.86 -11.56
C GLN A 889 -19.91 2.53 -11.54
N VAL A 890 -21.05 2.47 -12.21
CA VAL A 890 -21.73 1.20 -12.44
C VAL A 890 -21.38 0.72 -13.84
N ALA A 891 -20.73 -0.43 -13.93
CA ALA A 891 -20.37 -1.03 -15.20
C ALA A 891 -21.54 -1.86 -15.71
N HIS A 892 -21.98 -1.59 -16.94
CA HIS A 892 -23.03 -2.32 -17.66
C HIS A 892 -22.39 -3.15 -18.77
N PHE A 893 -22.49 -4.47 -18.67
CA PHE A 893 -21.99 -5.41 -19.68
C PHE A 893 -23.09 -5.66 -20.71
N LEU A 894 -22.89 -5.10 -21.91
CA LEU A 894 -23.79 -5.25 -23.06
C LEU A 894 -23.13 -6.13 -24.12
N LYS A 895 -23.90 -6.59 -25.12
CA LYS A 895 -23.39 -7.44 -26.20
C LYS A 895 -22.23 -6.79 -27.00
N ASP A 896 -22.21 -5.46 -27.08
CA ASP A 896 -21.24 -4.68 -27.88
C ASP A 896 -20.12 -4.03 -27.05
N GLY A 897 -20.03 -4.29 -25.74
CA GLY A 897 -18.98 -3.75 -24.87
C GLY A 897 -19.45 -3.40 -23.46
N VAL A 898 -18.63 -2.64 -22.73
CA VAL A 898 -18.95 -2.16 -21.37
C VAL A 898 -19.22 -0.67 -21.39
N VAL A 899 -20.34 -0.27 -20.80
CA VAL A 899 -20.71 1.13 -20.59
C VAL A 899 -20.60 1.45 -19.10
N LEU A 900 -20.03 2.60 -18.76
CA LEU A 900 -19.90 3.07 -17.38
C LEU A 900 -20.96 4.15 -17.12
N GLU A 901 -21.87 3.88 -16.19
CA GLU A 901 -22.90 4.82 -15.74
C GLU A 901 -22.43 5.49 -14.43
N THR A 902 -22.53 6.82 -14.36
CA THR A 902 -22.25 7.56 -13.14
C THR A 902 -23.45 7.48 -12.20
N PRO A 903 -23.29 7.01 -10.96
CA PRO A 903 -24.43 6.86 -10.06
C PRO A 903 -24.99 8.19 -9.61
N ALA A 904 -26.30 8.23 -9.36
CA ALA A 904 -26.99 9.41 -8.87
C ALA A 904 -26.56 9.79 -7.44
N LYS A 905 -26.20 8.79 -6.62
CA LYS A 905 -25.71 8.98 -5.25
C LYS A 905 -24.87 7.78 -4.80
N VAL A 906 -23.94 8.00 -3.88
CA VAL A 906 -23.20 6.93 -3.17
C VAL A 906 -23.43 7.08 -1.67
N GLU A 907 -23.81 5.99 -1.01
CA GLU A 907 -24.08 5.88 0.43
C GLU A 907 -23.09 4.88 1.07
N PRO A 908 -22.90 4.85 2.41
CA PRO A 908 -21.82 4.09 3.07
C PRO A 908 -21.66 2.60 2.70
N HIS A 909 -22.68 1.96 2.13
CA HIS A 909 -22.67 0.54 1.72
C HIS A 909 -23.40 0.29 0.40
N CYS A 910 -23.82 1.32 -0.33
CA CYS A 910 -24.55 1.13 -1.58
C CYS A 910 -24.46 2.35 -2.53
N THR A 911 -24.61 2.07 -3.81
CA THR A 911 -24.60 3.02 -4.91
C THR A 911 -26.01 3.10 -5.50
N VAL A 912 -26.54 4.30 -5.69
CA VAL A 912 -27.92 4.55 -6.13
C VAL A 912 -27.93 4.91 -7.61
N LEU A 913 -28.65 4.14 -8.42
CA LEU A 913 -29.03 4.50 -9.79
C LEU A 913 -30.48 4.95 -9.82
N LYS A 914 -30.76 6.08 -10.48
CA LYS A 914 -32.11 6.58 -10.75
C LYS A 914 -32.45 6.32 -12.20
N GLU A 915 -33.70 5.90 -12.47
CA GLU A 915 -34.14 5.44 -13.79
C GLU A 915 -33.16 4.42 -14.41
N PRO A 916 -32.82 3.34 -13.68
CA PRO A 916 -31.70 2.49 -14.03
C PRO A 916 -31.87 1.80 -15.38
N SER A 917 -30.78 1.74 -16.15
CA SER A 917 -30.68 0.89 -17.33
C SER A 917 -30.30 -0.53 -16.90
N PHE A 918 -31.19 -1.50 -17.10
CA PHE A 918 -30.97 -2.87 -16.63
C PHE A 918 -30.17 -3.70 -17.65
N SER A 919 -29.14 -4.38 -17.13
CA SER A 919 -28.24 -5.30 -17.82
C SER A 919 -27.47 -6.11 -16.77
N THR A 920 -26.47 -6.87 -17.19
CA THR A 920 -25.48 -7.39 -16.25
C THR A 920 -24.63 -6.22 -15.76
N LEU A 921 -24.81 -5.84 -14.49
CA LEU A 921 -24.25 -4.61 -13.94
C LEU A 921 -23.73 -4.77 -12.52
N GLY A 922 -22.71 -3.97 -12.20
CA GLY A 922 -22.06 -4.02 -10.89
C GLY A 922 -21.22 -2.78 -10.60
N VAL A 923 -20.98 -2.51 -9.32
CA VAL A 923 -20.28 -1.32 -8.87
C VAL A 923 -18.77 -1.51 -9.02
N MET A 924 -18.13 -0.57 -9.71
CA MET A 924 -16.70 -0.44 -9.82
C MET A 924 -16.22 0.89 -9.24
N LEU A 925 -15.01 0.91 -8.73
CA LEU A 925 -14.33 2.11 -8.24
C LEU A 925 -13.16 2.44 -9.15
N LYS A 926 -13.18 3.63 -9.75
CA LYS A 926 -12.04 4.17 -10.50
C LYS A 926 -10.88 4.40 -9.55
N ILE A 927 -9.77 3.69 -9.76
CA ILE A 927 -8.59 3.73 -8.90
C ILE A 927 -7.33 4.05 -9.70
N ILE A 928 -6.40 4.76 -9.04
CA ILE A 928 -5.03 4.88 -9.52
C ILE A 928 -4.28 3.65 -8.99
N PRO A 929 -3.55 2.87 -9.82
CA PRO A 929 -2.97 1.58 -9.43
C PRO A 929 -2.13 1.59 -8.14
N VAL A 930 -1.43 2.68 -7.84
CA VAL A 930 -0.62 2.86 -6.62
C VAL A 930 -1.48 2.88 -5.33
N THR A 931 -2.73 3.34 -5.42
CA THR A 931 -3.66 3.46 -4.28
C THR A 931 -4.40 2.16 -3.96
N ARG A 932 -4.27 1.11 -4.79
CA ARG A 932 -5.01 -0.16 -4.65
C ARG A 932 -4.72 -0.90 -3.34
N ARG A 933 -3.54 -0.69 -2.75
CA ARG A 933 -3.11 -1.33 -1.48
C ARG A 933 -3.57 -0.61 -0.21
N PHE A 934 -4.20 0.56 -0.34
CA PHE A 934 -4.59 1.42 0.78
C PHE A 934 -6.08 1.74 0.76
N LEU A 935 -6.87 1.01 -0.04
CA LEU A 935 -8.30 1.25 -0.09
C LEU A 935 -8.97 0.61 1.14
N PRO A 936 -9.63 1.41 2.00
CA PRO A 936 -10.38 0.88 3.12
C PRO A 936 -11.66 0.21 2.61
N ILE A 937 -11.87 -1.03 3.02
CA ILE A 937 -13.06 -1.82 2.71
C ILE A 937 -13.73 -2.34 3.98
N THR A 938 -15.04 -2.45 3.92
CA THR A 938 -15.81 -3.29 4.82
C THR A 938 -15.54 -4.76 4.49
N SER A 939 -15.15 -5.51 5.51
CA SER A 939 -14.79 -6.93 5.39
C SER A 939 -15.66 -7.76 6.32
N ILE A 940 -15.78 -9.06 6.02
CA ILE A 940 -16.47 -10.02 6.87
C ILE A 940 -15.54 -11.19 7.18
N THR A 941 -15.71 -11.74 8.38
CA THR A 941 -15.04 -12.97 8.80
C THR A 941 -16.07 -14.09 8.81
N LEU A 942 -15.81 -15.17 8.08
CA LEU A 942 -16.66 -16.35 8.07
C LEU A 942 -15.94 -17.46 8.81
N LEU A 943 -16.65 -18.09 9.74
CA LEU A 943 -16.13 -19.20 10.51
C LEU A 943 -17.04 -20.40 10.32
N TYR A 944 -16.46 -21.52 9.92
CA TYR A 944 -17.17 -22.77 9.74
C TYR A 944 -16.59 -23.83 10.66
N HIS A 945 -17.43 -24.73 11.14
CA HIS A 945 -17.07 -25.85 11.99
C HIS A 945 -17.57 -27.16 11.38
N GLN A 946 -16.73 -28.19 11.41
CA GLN A 946 -17.14 -29.52 10.98
C GLN A 946 -17.76 -30.30 12.14
N PRO A 947 -19.08 -30.58 12.11
CA PRO A 947 -19.72 -31.38 13.13
C PRO A 947 -19.23 -32.85 13.01
N HIS A 948 -18.94 -33.52 14.12
CA HIS A 948 -18.59 -34.97 14.22
C HIS A 948 -17.14 -35.38 13.90
N ALA A 949 -16.17 -34.47 13.93
CA ALA A 949 -14.74 -34.83 13.88
C ALA A 949 -14.19 -35.18 15.29
N GLU A 950 -13.22 -36.09 15.38
CA GLU A 950 -12.52 -36.46 16.64
C GLU A 950 -11.79 -35.25 17.27
N GLU A 951 -11.39 -34.29 16.43
CA GLU A 951 -10.85 -32.98 16.81
C GLU A 951 -11.74 -31.86 16.28
N HIS A 952 -11.88 -30.75 17.01
CA HIS A 952 -12.68 -29.62 16.56
C HIS A 952 -11.95 -28.88 15.43
N LYS A 953 -12.41 -29.09 14.19
CA LYS A 953 -11.87 -28.46 12.99
C LYS A 953 -12.70 -27.24 12.58
N PHE A 954 -12.02 -26.13 12.31
CA PHE A 954 -12.62 -24.90 11.81
C PHE A 954 -11.94 -24.39 10.55
N HIS A 955 -12.71 -23.75 9.67
CA HIS A 955 -12.20 -22.95 8.57
C HIS A 955 -12.56 -21.47 8.83
N LEU A 956 -11.55 -20.60 8.79
CA LEU A 956 -11.72 -19.16 8.98
C LEU A 956 -11.35 -18.41 7.69
N TYR A 957 -12.30 -17.66 7.15
CA TYR A 957 -12.15 -16.80 5.98
C TYR A 957 -12.16 -15.33 6.38
N LEU A 958 -11.37 -14.51 5.69
CA LEU A 958 -11.40 -13.05 5.77
C LEU A 958 -11.56 -12.50 4.35
N ILE A 959 -12.74 -11.97 4.04
CA ILE A 959 -13.11 -11.55 2.68
C ILE A 959 -13.75 -10.15 2.67
N PRO A 960 -13.78 -9.45 1.53
CA PRO A 960 -14.63 -8.26 1.36
C PRO A 960 -16.10 -8.59 1.66
N ASN A 961 -16.88 -7.59 2.11
CA ASN A 961 -18.31 -7.75 2.36
C ASN A 961 -19.12 -7.87 1.06
N ASP A 962 -18.93 -8.98 0.34
CA ASP A 962 -19.57 -9.30 -0.92
C ASP A 962 -20.46 -10.54 -0.76
N CYS A 963 -21.75 -10.38 -1.04
CA CYS A 963 -22.74 -11.45 -0.85
C CYS A 963 -22.56 -12.61 -1.85
N THR A 964 -21.99 -12.36 -3.03
CA THR A 964 -21.71 -13.41 -4.04
C THR A 964 -20.58 -14.33 -3.58
N ILE A 965 -19.52 -13.76 -3.00
CA ILE A 965 -18.38 -14.52 -2.47
C ILE A 965 -18.82 -15.33 -1.26
N ARG A 966 -19.56 -14.70 -0.33
CA ARG A 966 -20.06 -15.36 0.87
C ARG A 966 -20.93 -16.57 0.53
N LYS A 967 -21.85 -16.41 -0.42
CA LYS A 967 -22.71 -17.50 -0.88
C LYS A 967 -21.91 -18.64 -1.51
N ALA A 968 -20.92 -18.33 -2.36
CA ALA A 968 -20.06 -19.36 -2.94
C ALA A 968 -19.29 -20.17 -1.90
N ILE A 969 -18.80 -19.52 -0.83
CA ILE A 969 -18.16 -20.21 0.31
C ILE A 969 -19.19 -21.05 1.07
N ASP A 970 -20.37 -20.50 1.38
CA ASP A 970 -21.45 -21.24 2.04
C ASP A 970 -21.80 -22.53 1.26
N ASP A 971 -21.95 -22.44 -0.07
CA ASP A 971 -22.25 -23.56 -0.95
C ASP A 971 -21.09 -24.58 -1.03
N GLU A 972 -19.83 -24.11 -1.00
CA GLU A 972 -18.64 -24.97 -0.99
C GLU A 972 -18.49 -25.71 0.34
N GLU A 973 -18.58 -25.01 1.46
CA GLU A 973 -18.45 -25.58 2.81
C GLU A 973 -19.59 -26.55 3.13
N MET A 974 -20.81 -26.26 2.67
CA MET A 974 -21.95 -27.15 2.83
C MET A 974 -21.73 -28.50 2.14
N LYS A 975 -21.03 -28.55 0.98
CA LYS A 975 -20.67 -29.82 0.31
C LYS A 975 -19.77 -30.71 1.18
N PHE A 976 -18.99 -30.10 2.07
CA PHE A 976 -18.09 -30.80 2.99
C PHE A 976 -18.66 -30.93 4.41
N GLN A 977 -19.97 -30.72 4.58
CA GLN A 977 -20.70 -30.83 5.85
C GLN A 977 -20.22 -29.87 6.95
N PHE A 978 -19.64 -28.74 6.57
CA PHE A 978 -19.32 -27.68 7.51
C PHE A 978 -20.56 -26.85 7.83
N VAL A 979 -20.65 -26.39 9.08
CA VAL A 979 -21.75 -25.53 9.57
C VAL A 979 -21.18 -24.17 9.94
N ARG A 980 -21.83 -23.12 9.44
CA ARG A 980 -21.42 -21.74 9.70
C ARG A 980 -21.70 -21.34 11.15
N ILE A 981 -20.69 -20.77 11.80
CA ILE A 981 -20.77 -20.13 13.11
C ILE A 981 -20.86 -18.62 12.88
N HIS A 982 -21.97 -18.03 13.29
CA HIS A 982 -22.20 -16.59 13.17
C HIS A 982 -21.38 -15.84 14.22
N LYS A 983 -20.41 -15.03 13.77
CA LYS A 983 -19.59 -14.14 14.59
C LYS A 983 -19.61 -12.72 14.01
N PRO A 984 -19.41 -11.67 14.84
CA PRO A 984 -19.43 -10.29 14.37
C PRO A 984 -18.32 -10.03 13.35
N PRO A 985 -18.48 -9.05 12.43
CA PRO A 985 -17.43 -8.64 11.51
C PRO A 985 -16.27 -7.92 12.24
N PRO A 986 -15.13 -7.67 11.56
CA PRO A 986 -14.04 -6.84 12.09
C PRO A 986 -14.49 -5.46 12.59
N MET A 987 -13.81 -4.94 13.61
CA MET A 987 -14.23 -3.72 14.33
C MET A 987 -13.99 -2.41 13.55
N GLY A 988 -13.32 -2.46 12.40
CA GLY A 988 -13.00 -1.31 11.55
C GLY A 988 -12.68 -1.72 10.11
N SER A 989 -12.48 -0.73 9.23
CA SER A 989 -12.13 -0.94 7.82
C SER A 989 -10.78 -1.64 7.68
N LEU A 990 -10.71 -2.62 6.78
CA LEU A 990 -9.48 -3.34 6.45
C LEU A 990 -9.00 -2.94 5.04
N TYR A 991 -7.76 -3.28 4.71
CA TYR A 991 -7.12 -2.82 3.48
C TYR A 991 -6.89 -3.97 2.51
N VAL A 992 -7.35 -3.79 1.28
CA VAL A 992 -7.09 -4.73 0.19
C VAL A 992 -5.59 -4.80 -0.10
N GLY A 993 -5.02 -6.00 -0.17
CA GLY A 993 -3.59 -6.27 -0.37
C GLY A 993 -2.77 -6.38 0.91
N SER A 994 -3.36 -6.15 2.09
CA SER A 994 -2.71 -6.34 3.39
C SER A 994 -2.77 -7.79 3.86
N ARG A 995 -1.78 -8.17 4.70
CA ARG A 995 -1.74 -9.49 5.34
C ARG A 995 -2.12 -9.40 6.81
N TYR A 996 -2.95 -10.34 7.23
CA TYR A 996 -3.49 -10.46 8.57
C TYR A 996 -3.09 -11.80 9.18
N THR A 997 -2.74 -11.80 10.46
CA THR A 997 -2.31 -13.00 11.19
C THR A 997 -3.43 -13.53 12.07
N VAL A 998 -3.79 -14.78 11.89
CA VAL A 998 -4.77 -15.51 12.70
C VAL A 998 -4.06 -16.16 13.88
N SER A 999 -4.59 -15.94 15.08
CA SER A 999 -4.08 -16.45 16.33
C SER A 999 -5.22 -16.84 17.27
N GLY A 1000 -4.94 -17.58 18.34
CA GLY A 1000 -5.94 -17.88 19.35
C GLY A 1000 -5.36 -18.35 20.67
N SER A 1001 -6.22 -18.43 21.69
CA SER A 1001 -5.86 -18.83 23.06
C SER A 1001 -5.99 -20.34 23.27
N GLY A 1002 -4.96 -20.97 23.84
CA GLY A 1002 -4.94 -22.41 24.13
C GLY A 1002 -4.13 -23.21 23.11
N THR A 1003 -4.09 -24.53 23.28
CA THR A 1003 -3.42 -25.46 22.36
C THR A 1003 -4.26 -25.64 21.10
N MET A 1004 -3.87 -24.96 20.02
CA MET A 1004 -4.48 -25.08 18.70
C MET A 1004 -3.43 -24.99 17.61
N GLU A 1005 -3.67 -25.67 16.49
CA GLU A 1005 -2.85 -25.57 15.28
C GLU A 1005 -3.59 -24.74 14.23
N ILE A 1006 -2.92 -23.71 13.70
CA ILE A 1006 -3.50 -22.79 12.70
C ILE A 1006 -2.61 -22.80 11.47
N THR A 1007 -3.17 -23.16 10.31
CA THR A 1007 -2.43 -23.27 9.05
C THR A 1007 -3.26 -22.83 7.83
N PRO A 1008 -2.81 -21.84 7.04
CA PRO A 1008 -1.73 -20.89 7.32
C PRO A 1008 -2.12 -19.91 8.44
N LYS A 1009 -1.13 -19.38 9.16
CA LYS A 1009 -1.36 -18.30 10.13
C LYS A 1009 -1.56 -16.93 9.48
N GLU A 1010 -1.14 -16.75 8.23
CA GLU A 1010 -1.28 -15.48 7.51
C GLU A 1010 -2.33 -15.59 6.41
N LEU A 1011 -3.26 -14.63 6.36
CA LEU A 1011 -4.26 -14.45 5.32
C LEU A 1011 -4.07 -13.10 4.64
N GLU A 1012 -4.00 -13.10 3.31
CA GLU A 1012 -3.99 -11.87 2.52
C GLU A 1012 -5.43 -11.46 2.17
N LEU A 1013 -5.85 -10.26 2.56
CA LEU A 1013 -7.16 -9.73 2.20
C LEU A 1013 -7.11 -9.23 0.75
N CYS A 1014 -7.64 -10.01 -0.18
CA CYS A 1014 -7.73 -9.65 -1.60
C CYS A 1014 -9.13 -9.94 -2.14
N TYR A 1015 -9.57 -9.19 -3.16
CA TYR A 1015 -10.80 -9.52 -3.86
C TYR A 1015 -10.55 -10.69 -4.81
N ARG A 1016 -11.30 -11.78 -4.64
CA ARG A 1016 -11.33 -12.96 -5.51
C ARG A 1016 -12.77 -13.20 -5.92
N SER A 1017 -13.02 -13.38 -7.21
CA SER A 1017 -14.39 -13.56 -7.72
C SER A 1017 -15.03 -14.82 -7.12
N SER A 1018 -16.37 -14.89 -7.07
CA SER A 1018 -17.11 -16.02 -6.49
C SER A 1018 -16.81 -17.38 -7.11
N THR A 1019 -16.30 -17.43 -8.35
CA THR A 1019 -15.85 -18.67 -9.01
C THR A 1019 -14.41 -19.09 -8.67
N GLU A 1020 -13.66 -18.23 -7.97
CA GLU A 1020 -12.26 -18.46 -7.61
C GLU A 1020 -12.15 -19.00 -6.18
N ALA A 1021 -11.18 -19.89 -5.94
CA ALA A 1021 -10.94 -20.45 -4.62
C ALA A 1021 -10.52 -19.36 -3.62
N GLN A 1022 -11.24 -19.28 -2.50
CA GLN A 1022 -11.03 -18.29 -1.45
C GLN A 1022 -9.91 -18.73 -0.48
N LEU A 1023 -9.23 -17.76 0.15
CA LEU A 1023 -8.18 -18.05 1.14
C LEU A 1023 -8.80 -18.22 2.54
N PHE A 1024 -8.36 -19.25 3.25
CA PHE A 1024 -8.79 -19.52 4.63
C PHE A 1024 -7.67 -20.14 5.47
N SER A 1025 -7.82 -20.04 6.78
CA SER A 1025 -6.99 -20.72 7.77
C SER A 1025 -7.74 -21.96 8.29
N GLU A 1026 -7.09 -23.13 8.21
CA GLU A 1026 -7.52 -24.33 8.92
C GLU A 1026 -7.09 -24.21 10.39
N ILE A 1027 -8.03 -24.43 11.32
CA ILE A 1027 -7.79 -24.35 12.76
C ILE A 1027 -8.21 -25.67 13.42
N TYR A 1028 -7.27 -26.32 14.11
CA TYR A 1028 -7.49 -27.56 14.85
C TYR A 1028 -7.41 -27.29 16.34
N VAL A 1029 -8.44 -27.70 17.08
CA VAL A 1029 -8.57 -27.48 18.51
C VAL A 1029 -8.75 -28.82 19.24
N GLY A 1030 -7.85 -29.11 20.18
CA GLY A 1030 -7.87 -30.37 20.95
C GLY A 1030 -8.91 -30.44 22.08
N SER A 1031 -9.37 -29.31 22.63
CA SER A 1031 -10.44 -29.28 23.65
C SER A 1031 -11.10 -27.91 23.72
N LEU A 1032 -12.43 -27.84 23.64
CA LEU A 1032 -13.21 -26.58 23.72
C LEU A 1032 -13.85 -26.33 25.11
N GLN A 1033 -13.50 -27.10 26.15
CA GLN A 1033 -14.23 -27.13 27.44
C GLN A 1033 -14.39 -25.76 28.12
N SER A 1034 -13.39 -24.87 28.04
CA SER A 1034 -13.42 -23.51 28.64
C SER A 1034 -13.71 -22.39 27.63
N GLY A 1035 -13.98 -22.74 26.36
CA GLY A 1035 -14.03 -21.79 25.25
C GLY A 1035 -12.67 -21.27 24.80
N ILE A 1036 -12.59 -20.81 23.55
CA ILE A 1036 -11.35 -20.39 22.89
C ILE A 1036 -11.51 -19.00 22.29
N ARG A 1037 -10.56 -18.12 22.58
CA ARG A 1037 -10.44 -16.81 21.92
C ARG A 1037 -9.72 -16.99 20.58
N LEU A 1038 -10.29 -16.47 19.51
CA LEU A 1038 -9.65 -16.31 18.21
C LEU A 1038 -9.46 -14.82 17.92
N GLU A 1039 -8.33 -14.47 17.34
CA GLU A 1039 -7.96 -13.09 17.02
C GLU A 1039 -7.31 -13.03 15.64
N ILE A 1040 -7.66 -11.99 14.88
CA ILE A 1040 -6.98 -11.60 13.65
C ILE A 1040 -6.26 -10.29 13.94
N LYS A 1041 -4.96 -10.25 13.64
CA LYS A 1041 -4.11 -9.08 13.82
C LYS A 1041 -3.56 -8.58 12.50
N ASP A 1042 -3.42 -7.27 12.35
CA ASP A 1042 -2.65 -6.71 11.25
C ASP A 1042 -1.18 -7.12 11.39
N LYS A 1043 -0.58 -7.72 10.34
CA LYS A 1043 0.81 -8.21 10.40
C LYS A 1043 1.84 -7.10 10.62
N ASN A 1044 1.57 -5.90 10.12
CA ASN A 1044 2.50 -4.78 10.17
C ASN A 1044 2.33 -3.95 11.44
N ALA A 1045 1.09 -3.83 11.95
CA ALA A 1045 0.78 -3.01 13.13
C ALA A 1045 0.66 -3.81 14.45
N ASP A 1046 0.59 -5.14 14.38
CA ASP A 1046 0.24 -6.05 15.50
C ASP A 1046 -1.06 -5.67 16.24
N ALA A 1047 -1.90 -4.86 15.59
CA ALA A 1047 -3.18 -4.40 16.11
C ALA A 1047 -4.25 -5.49 15.89
N VAL A 1048 -5.01 -5.81 16.93
CA VAL A 1048 -6.14 -6.74 16.84
C VAL A 1048 -7.28 -6.06 16.06
N VAL A 1049 -7.58 -6.58 14.87
CA VAL A 1049 -8.64 -6.05 14.00
C VAL A 1049 -9.96 -6.80 14.15
N TRP A 1050 -9.89 -8.04 14.61
CA TRP A 1050 -11.05 -8.86 14.93
C TRP A 1050 -10.72 -9.80 16.08
N GLU A 1051 -11.66 -9.98 16.99
CA GLU A 1051 -11.54 -10.87 18.13
C GLU A 1051 -12.90 -11.52 18.39
N THR A 1052 -12.89 -12.82 18.69
CA THR A 1052 -14.09 -13.51 19.14
C THR A 1052 -13.78 -14.62 20.14
N VAL A 1053 -14.79 -15.04 20.90
CA VAL A 1053 -14.71 -16.20 21.79
C VAL A 1053 -15.67 -17.27 21.29
N LEU A 1054 -15.14 -18.47 21.03
CA LEU A 1054 -15.88 -19.68 20.72
C LEU A 1054 -16.20 -20.43 22.00
N LYS A 1055 -17.49 -20.62 22.27
CA LYS A 1055 -17.98 -21.38 23.42
C LYS A 1055 -18.54 -22.73 22.96
N PRO A 1056 -18.57 -23.76 23.82
CA PRO A 1056 -19.23 -25.04 23.50
C PRO A 1056 -20.68 -24.91 23.00
N GLY A 1057 -21.40 -23.89 23.47
CA GLY A 1057 -22.76 -23.60 23.00
C GLY A 1057 -22.85 -23.15 21.54
N ASP A 1058 -21.78 -22.58 20.98
CA ASP A 1058 -21.73 -22.13 19.58
C ASP A 1058 -21.65 -23.31 18.59
N LEU A 1059 -21.33 -24.51 19.08
CA LEU A 1059 -21.19 -25.73 18.25
C LEU A 1059 -22.47 -26.56 18.16
N LYS A 1060 -23.54 -26.17 18.88
CA LYS A 1060 -24.80 -26.92 18.85
C LYS A 1060 -25.57 -26.62 17.56
N PRO A 1061 -26.00 -27.63 16.78
CA PRO A 1061 -26.90 -27.43 15.66
C PRO A 1061 -28.21 -26.78 16.12
N ALA A 1062 -28.73 -25.82 15.36
CA ALA A 1062 -29.97 -25.12 15.66
C ALA A 1062 -31.22 -26.04 15.74
N SER A 1063 -31.12 -27.28 15.27
CA SER A 1063 -32.25 -28.22 15.14
C SER A 1063 -32.66 -28.94 16.44
N ASN A 1064 -31.88 -28.89 17.52
CA ASN A 1064 -32.14 -29.74 18.71
C ASN A 1064 -32.71 -29.01 19.95
N LEU A 1065 -33.29 -27.82 19.81
CA LEU A 1065 -33.94 -27.08 20.92
C LEU A 1065 -35.46 -26.89 20.79
N VAL A 1066 -36.12 -27.50 19.79
CA VAL A 1066 -37.59 -27.40 19.63
C VAL A 1066 -38.35 -28.45 20.45
N ALA A 1067 -37.69 -29.50 20.94
CA ALA A 1067 -38.35 -30.57 21.69
C ALA A 1067 -38.48 -30.28 23.21
N ALA A 1068 -39.10 -29.15 23.60
CA ALA A 1068 -39.70 -28.96 24.93
C ALA A 1068 -40.44 -27.62 25.09
N ALA A 1069 -41.48 -27.34 24.30
CA ALA A 1069 -42.52 -26.41 24.72
C ALA A 1069 -43.85 -26.74 24.05
N SER A 1070 -44.75 -27.32 24.84
CA SER A 1070 -46.12 -27.66 24.49
C SER A 1070 -46.97 -26.43 24.11
N THR A 1071 -47.70 -26.60 23.00
CA THR A 1071 -49.01 -26.03 22.64
C THR A 1071 -49.72 -25.16 23.69
N VAL A 1072 -49.95 -23.87 23.39
CA VAL A 1072 -51.25 -23.15 23.42
C VAL A 1072 -51.07 -21.80 22.70
N ALA A 1073 -51.91 -21.51 21.69
CA ALA A 1073 -51.94 -20.24 20.96
C ALA A 1073 -52.13 -19.05 21.92
N ARG A 1074 -51.25 -18.04 21.85
CA ARG A 1074 -51.37 -16.77 22.59
C ARG A 1074 -51.01 -15.57 21.71
N PRO A 1075 -51.64 -14.40 21.94
CA PRO A 1075 -51.61 -13.28 21.02
C PRO A 1075 -50.21 -12.69 20.90
N SER A 1076 -49.92 -12.09 19.75
CA SER A 1076 -48.66 -11.46 19.35
C SER A 1076 -47.98 -10.70 20.50
N ARG A 1077 -47.06 -11.40 21.19
CA ARG A 1077 -46.25 -10.81 22.26
C ARG A 1077 -45.22 -9.87 21.65
N HIS A 1078 -44.97 -8.75 22.33
CA HIS A 1078 -43.92 -7.82 21.93
C HIS A 1078 -42.55 -8.53 21.94
N PHE A 1079 -41.68 -8.22 20.98
CA PHE A 1079 -40.37 -8.84 20.78
C PHE A 1079 -39.58 -9.04 22.08
N VAL A 1080 -39.60 -8.05 22.96
CA VAL A 1080 -38.81 -8.06 24.20
C VAL A 1080 -39.31 -9.13 25.19
N ASP A 1081 -40.62 -9.35 25.26
CA ASP A 1081 -41.21 -10.38 26.12
C ASP A 1081 -40.99 -11.79 25.56
N GLN A 1082 -40.96 -11.91 24.23
CA GLN A 1082 -40.77 -13.18 23.53
C GLN A 1082 -39.33 -13.70 23.65
N HIS A 1083 -38.35 -12.80 23.58
CA HIS A 1083 -36.93 -13.15 23.67
C HIS A 1083 -36.34 -12.93 25.06
N ARG A 1084 -37.18 -12.86 26.11
CA ARG A 1084 -36.78 -12.56 27.50
C ARG A 1084 -35.59 -13.38 27.97
N GLU A 1085 -35.62 -14.70 27.82
CA GLU A 1085 -34.53 -15.56 28.32
C GLU A 1085 -33.21 -15.34 27.57
N GLN A 1086 -33.29 -15.14 26.26
CA GLN A 1086 -32.13 -14.91 25.41
C GLN A 1086 -31.53 -13.52 25.67
N LEU A 1087 -32.37 -12.49 25.87
CA LEU A 1087 -31.94 -11.15 26.25
C LEU A 1087 -31.33 -11.14 27.66
N VAL A 1088 -31.93 -11.84 28.63
CA VAL A 1088 -31.36 -11.99 29.98
C VAL A 1088 -30.00 -12.67 29.95
N ALA A 1089 -29.82 -13.71 29.13
CA ALA A 1089 -28.58 -14.47 29.09
C ALA A 1089 -27.45 -13.78 28.31
N ARG A 1090 -27.80 -13.00 27.27
CA ARG A 1090 -26.86 -12.55 26.23
C ARG A 1090 -26.58 -11.05 26.22
N VAL A 1091 -27.36 -10.23 26.92
CA VAL A 1091 -27.05 -8.80 27.08
C VAL A 1091 -25.80 -8.64 27.96
N THR A 1092 -24.74 -8.10 27.38
CA THR A 1092 -23.42 -8.00 28.01
C THR A 1092 -23.24 -6.78 28.89
N SER A 1093 -24.01 -5.70 28.67
CA SER A 1093 -23.96 -4.47 29.46
C SER A 1093 -25.36 -3.88 29.66
N VAL A 1094 -25.82 -3.79 30.91
CA VAL A 1094 -27.21 -3.40 31.21
C VAL A 1094 -27.33 -1.93 31.58
N ASP A 1095 -26.29 -1.34 32.17
CA ASP A 1095 -26.33 0.04 32.67
C ASP A 1095 -26.63 1.08 31.56
N PRO A 1096 -26.06 1.00 30.33
CA PRO A 1096 -26.42 1.92 29.24
C PRO A 1096 -27.87 1.78 28.76
N VAL A 1097 -28.47 0.59 28.96
CA VAL A 1097 -29.88 0.34 28.63
C VAL A 1097 -30.78 0.97 29.69
N LEU A 1098 -30.40 0.84 30.96
CA LEU A 1098 -31.10 1.48 32.08
C LEU A 1098 -31.04 2.99 31.99
N ASP A 1099 -29.86 3.56 31.68
CA ASP A 1099 -29.68 5.02 31.56
C ASP A 1099 -30.59 5.63 30.49
N ARG A 1100 -30.91 4.88 29.44
CA ARG A 1100 -31.83 5.31 28.36
C ARG A 1100 -33.30 5.14 28.72
N LEU A 1101 -33.62 4.22 29.63
CA LEU A 1101 -34.98 4.00 30.12
C LEU A 1101 -35.34 4.89 31.32
N HIS A 1102 -34.32 5.47 31.97
CA HIS A 1102 -34.43 6.33 33.12
C HIS A 1102 -35.24 7.59 32.83
N GLY A 1103 -36.27 7.86 33.64
CA GLY A 1103 -37.15 9.02 33.49
C GLY A 1103 -38.19 8.93 32.36
N GLN A 1104 -38.08 7.97 31.45
CA GLN A 1104 -39.06 7.72 30.37
C GLN A 1104 -39.95 6.50 30.63
N VAL A 1105 -39.33 5.41 31.10
CA VAL A 1105 -40.01 4.12 31.33
C VAL A 1105 -39.78 3.63 32.77
N LEU A 1106 -38.62 3.90 33.35
CA LEU A 1106 -38.28 3.56 34.73
C LEU A 1106 -38.35 4.80 35.62
N SER A 1107 -38.96 4.64 36.80
CA SER A 1107 -38.84 5.62 37.89
C SER A 1107 -37.47 5.51 38.58
N GLU A 1108 -37.08 6.58 39.29
CA GLU A 1108 -35.80 6.65 40.00
C GLU A 1108 -35.58 5.49 40.97
N GLU A 1109 -36.63 5.13 41.71
CA GLU A 1109 -36.60 4.03 42.66
C GLU A 1109 -36.41 2.68 41.93
N GLN A 1110 -37.10 2.46 40.81
CA GLN A 1110 -36.93 1.25 40.01
C GLN A 1110 -35.55 1.16 39.37
N TYR A 1111 -35.02 2.27 38.88
CA TYR A 1111 -33.70 2.34 38.27
C TYR A 1111 -32.59 2.00 39.27
N GLU A 1112 -32.61 2.59 40.46
CA GLU A 1112 -31.65 2.26 41.51
C GLU A 1112 -31.77 0.79 41.97
N MET A 1113 -33.00 0.28 42.08
CA MET A 1113 -33.24 -1.12 42.43
C MET A 1113 -32.75 -2.12 41.38
N VAL A 1114 -32.85 -1.81 40.07
CA VAL A 1114 -32.23 -2.67 39.05
C VAL A 1114 -30.71 -2.53 39.11
N ARG A 1115 -30.17 -1.31 39.25
CA ARG A 1115 -28.73 -1.06 39.23
C ARG A 1115 -28.00 -1.70 40.42
N ALA A 1116 -28.67 -1.85 41.56
CA ALA A 1116 -28.16 -2.50 42.77
C ALA A 1116 -27.94 -4.01 42.63
N GLU A 1117 -28.44 -4.66 41.58
CA GLU A 1117 -28.23 -6.10 41.36
C GLU A 1117 -26.79 -6.43 40.97
N ALA A 1118 -26.25 -7.50 41.56
CA ALA A 1118 -24.83 -7.84 41.49
C ALA A 1118 -24.33 -8.31 40.10
N THR A 1119 -25.21 -8.81 39.22
CA THR A 1119 -24.84 -9.33 37.90
C THR A 1119 -25.75 -8.79 36.81
N ASN A 1120 -25.22 -8.64 35.58
CA ASN A 1120 -26.01 -8.18 34.43
C ASN A 1120 -27.24 -9.07 34.15
N GLN A 1121 -27.14 -10.37 34.40
CA GLN A 1121 -28.28 -11.27 34.27
C GLN A 1121 -29.36 -10.99 35.33
N ASN A 1122 -28.96 -10.73 36.57
CA ASN A 1122 -29.90 -10.34 37.64
C ASN A 1122 -30.50 -8.95 37.37
N LYS A 1123 -29.70 -8.00 36.89
CA LYS A 1123 -30.16 -6.68 36.42
C LYS A 1123 -31.23 -6.83 35.34
N MET A 1124 -30.98 -7.63 34.29
CA MET A 1124 -31.99 -7.88 33.25
C MET A 1124 -33.23 -8.60 33.79
N ARG A 1125 -33.08 -9.62 34.66
CA ARG A 1125 -34.24 -10.30 35.28
C ARG A 1125 -35.11 -9.33 36.07
N ARG A 1126 -34.48 -8.44 36.83
CA ARG A 1126 -35.16 -7.42 37.63
C ARG A 1126 -35.80 -6.34 36.77
N LEU A 1127 -35.12 -5.89 35.70
CA LEU A 1127 -35.71 -5.00 34.70
C LEU A 1127 -36.95 -5.63 34.04
N PHE A 1128 -36.87 -6.90 33.67
CA PHE A 1128 -38.01 -7.63 33.11
C PHE A 1128 -39.14 -7.86 34.12
N SER A 1129 -38.87 -7.84 35.43
CA SER A 1129 -39.94 -7.91 36.43
C SER A 1129 -40.85 -6.68 36.38
N TYR A 1130 -40.29 -5.51 36.06
CA TYR A 1130 -41.05 -4.27 35.84
C TYR A 1130 -41.71 -4.22 34.45
N SER A 1131 -41.11 -4.87 33.44
CA SER A 1131 -41.68 -4.91 32.08
C SER A 1131 -43.06 -5.55 31.97
N GLN A 1132 -43.49 -6.32 32.99
CA GLN A 1132 -44.83 -6.92 33.03
C GLN A 1132 -45.94 -5.88 33.14
N SER A 1133 -45.66 -4.70 33.72
CA SER A 1133 -46.63 -3.59 33.82
C SER A 1133 -46.47 -2.55 32.71
N TRP A 1134 -45.58 -2.75 31.73
CA TRP A 1134 -45.32 -1.80 30.66
C TRP A 1134 -46.32 -1.94 29.51
N ASP A 1135 -46.73 -0.80 28.95
CA ASP A 1135 -47.51 -0.74 27.73
C ASP A 1135 -46.64 -1.00 26.48
N GLN A 1136 -47.28 -1.07 25.31
CA GLN A 1136 -46.60 -1.36 24.05
C GLN A 1136 -45.58 -0.27 23.66
N ALA A 1137 -45.80 0.99 24.08
CA ALA A 1137 -44.91 2.10 23.80
C ALA A 1137 -43.64 2.01 24.64
N SER A 1138 -43.78 1.76 25.95
CA SER A 1138 -42.67 1.51 26.86
C SER A 1138 -41.84 0.29 26.45
N LYS A 1139 -42.48 -0.80 26.01
CA LYS A 1139 -41.77 -1.98 25.48
C LYS A 1139 -41.02 -1.68 24.17
N SER A 1140 -41.58 -0.81 23.33
CA SER A 1140 -40.92 -0.37 22.10
C SER A 1140 -39.73 0.54 22.38
N GLN A 1141 -39.79 1.38 23.42
CA GLN A 1141 -38.63 2.16 23.89
C GLN A 1141 -37.54 1.27 24.48
N PHE A 1142 -37.89 0.20 25.19
CA PHE A 1142 -36.91 -0.79 25.65
C PHE A 1142 -36.27 -1.56 24.51
N TYR A 1143 -37.06 -1.99 23.52
CA TYR A 1143 -36.52 -2.57 22.29
C TYR A 1143 -35.57 -1.62 21.58
N GLN A 1144 -35.92 -0.33 21.49
CA GLN A 1144 -35.08 0.67 20.84
C GLN A 1144 -33.78 0.90 21.61
N ALA A 1145 -33.84 0.98 22.94
CA ALA A 1145 -32.65 1.07 23.79
C ALA A 1145 -31.74 -0.17 23.63
N LEU A 1146 -32.31 -1.37 23.51
CA LEU A 1146 -31.57 -2.60 23.22
C LEU A 1146 -30.98 -2.61 21.79
N LYS A 1147 -31.71 -2.10 20.79
CA LYS A 1147 -31.25 -2.00 19.40
C LYS A 1147 -30.08 -1.02 19.26
N GLU A 1148 -30.06 0.05 20.03
CA GLU A 1148 -28.99 1.04 19.99
C GLU A 1148 -27.75 0.59 20.76
N THR A 1149 -27.93 -0.16 21.85
CA THR A 1149 -26.81 -0.61 22.69
C THR A 1149 -26.27 -1.99 22.31
N HIS A 1150 -27.11 -2.86 21.75
CA HIS A 1150 -26.83 -4.25 21.39
C HIS A 1150 -27.44 -4.60 20.01
N SER A 1151 -27.20 -3.74 19.01
CA SER A 1151 -27.77 -3.84 17.65
C SER A 1151 -27.63 -5.22 17.02
N TYR A 1152 -26.46 -5.85 17.16
CA TYR A 1152 -26.19 -7.17 16.60
C TYR A 1152 -26.96 -8.31 17.29
N LEU A 1153 -27.15 -8.24 18.62
CA LEU A 1153 -27.95 -9.24 19.34
C LEU A 1153 -29.42 -9.14 18.92
N ILE A 1154 -29.93 -7.93 18.71
CA ILE A 1154 -31.29 -7.71 18.22
C ILE A 1154 -31.44 -8.23 16.79
N LEU A 1155 -30.45 -7.99 15.92
CA LEU A 1155 -30.46 -8.49 14.54
C LEU A 1155 -30.50 -10.03 14.51
N GLU A 1156 -29.69 -10.68 15.34
CA GLU A 1156 -29.60 -12.16 15.41
C GLU A 1156 -30.88 -12.78 15.98
N LEU A 1157 -31.46 -12.18 17.03
CA LEU A 1157 -32.73 -12.66 17.60
C LEU A 1157 -33.89 -12.44 16.61
N TRP A 1158 -33.82 -11.41 15.77
CA TRP A 1158 -34.75 -11.20 14.65
C TRP A 1158 -34.62 -12.26 13.55
N GLU A 1159 -33.41 -12.65 13.16
CA GLU A 1159 -33.19 -13.71 12.17
C GLU A 1159 -33.69 -15.08 12.66
N VAL A 1160 -33.53 -15.38 13.95
CA VAL A 1160 -34.09 -16.60 14.57
C VAL A 1160 -35.62 -16.52 14.73
N TRP A 1161 -36.16 -15.32 14.98
CA TRP A 1161 -37.60 -15.10 15.11
C TRP A 1161 -38.34 -15.16 13.78
N ALA A 1162 -37.73 -14.67 12.70
CA ALA A 1162 -38.23 -14.82 11.34
C ALA A 1162 -38.40 -16.31 10.98
N ARG A 1163 -37.41 -17.15 11.36
CA ARG A 1163 -37.46 -18.62 11.23
C ARG A 1163 -38.54 -19.30 12.07
N ALA A 1164 -38.84 -18.77 13.25
CA ALA A 1164 -39.84 -19.35 14.15
C ALA A 1164 -41.29 -18.98 13.76
N LEU A 1165 -41.49 -17.86 13.06
CA LEU A 1165 -42.80 -17.45 12.54
C LEU A 1165 -43.23 -18.24 11.30
N GLY A 1166 -42.28 -18.88 10.60
CA GLY A 1166 -42.54 -19.77 9.46
C GLY A 1166 -43.19 -21.12 9.81
N GLU A 1167 -43.27 -21.51 11.09
CA GLU A 1167 -43.88 -22.80 11.51
C GLU A 1167 -45.35 -22.70 11.96
N TRP A 1168 -46.00 -21.54 11.90
CA TRP A 1168 -47.39 -21.36 12.36
C TRP A 1168 -48.32 -20.72 11.32
N VAL A 1169 -48.37 -21.26 10.09
CA VAL A 1169 -49.59 -21.20 9.25
C VAL A 1169 -49.65 -22.47 8.39
N SER A 1170 -50.37 -23.46 8.87
CA SER A 1170 -51.08 -24.46 8.05
C SER A 1170 -52.36 -23.84 7.49
#